data_AF-A0A090QM38-F1
#
_entry.id   AF-A0A090QM38-F1
#
_cell.length_a   1.000
_cell.length_b   1.000
_cell.length_c   1.000
_cell.angle_alpha   90.00
_cell.angle_beta   90.00
_cell.angle_gamma   90.00
#
_symmetry.space_group_name_H-M   'P 1'
#
loop_
_entity.id
_entity.type
_entity.pdbx_description
1 polymer ?
#
loop_
_entity_poly.entity_id
_entity_poly.type
_entity_poly.pdbx_seq_one_letter_code
_entity_poly.pdbx_strand_id
1 'polypeptide(L)'
;MTEIIASLISNLDSDMISDLFIYLILFLFVFSIMLGIKGKGGAFTANTPNLLTSLGILGTFVGIVSGLMDFDPKNIDGSIESLLGGLKTAFLTSLMGMATSILYKGVDGFINRKEETEDVHDIGPEQIHRVMMKQLEASEEIIKSIRGEEESSLGSQIRLLRSDLNDGNKQLVKLAQSAEVKHDEFQLKLWQKMEEFGDLLSKSATEQVINALKEVIVEFNDKLTEQFGENFKRLDESVKKLVDWQENYRHQLEDMAEKYQLGVDAIALTEKSVASINERAESIPVTMEKLHQVMELGHGQVTELEERLEAFKDLRDKAVEAMPQIREHMDETISTIGQSVQAASTHYESMLAESQRVIDSFSQTADTSINTMKTEIESGANKVSEELVRGAQEIGGKLVESATEVTTTIGQSVEAASTHYEGMLTESQRVIDNFSQAADTSIHTMKTEIESGANKVSEELMRGAQDISGKLTESAQDITTNVGSASGALNETANHISNTTEQVRQHLEDMMVELNGEIRALVSGIKEDSAETGRILTTANNDLVRDTKAVQDATQYAITQMQQRLETSLEEVFQIQAKAVQRTFDSLEDQITSSVGKTGSAVEKQVEYLDEQMQQEINRTMNEMGQALATITQQFTRDYQKLVREMNNVVSSAQMAN
;
A
#
# COMPACT_ATOMS: atom_id res chain seq x y z
N MET A 1 18.78 10.74 -28.87
CA MET A 1 19.04 10.44 -27.44
C MET A 1 18.81 8.96 -27.16
N THR A 2 17.64 8.42 -27.50
CA THR A 2 17.30 6.99 -27.29
C THR A 2 18.24 6.03 -28.04
N GLU A 3 18.58 6.32 -29.30
CA GLU A 3 19.53 5.48 -30.08
C GLU A 3 20.98 5.55 -29.57
N ILE A 4 21.40 6.69 -29.01
CA ILE A 4 22.75 6.87 -28.47
C ILE A 4 22.91 6.01 -27.21
N ILE A 5 21.92 6.07 -26.31
CA ILE A 5 21.89 5.28 -25.08
C ILE A 5 21.78 3.78 -25.41
N ALA A 6 20.94 3.41 -26.38
CA ALA A 6 20.83 2.03 -26.84
C ALA A 6 22.15 1.50 -27.45
N SER A 7 22.85 2.30 -28.26
CA SER A 7 24.14 1.89 -28.84
C SER A 7 25.27 1.76 -27.81
N LEU A 8 25.18 2.48 -26.70
CA LEU A 8 26.13 2.41 -25.59
C LEU A 8 25.89 1.17 -24.72
N ILE A 9 24.63 0.77 -24.58
CA ILE A 9 24.21 -0.43 -23.85
C ILE A 9 24.38 -1.70 -24.69
N SER A 10 24.20 -1.65 -26.02
CA SER A 10 24.31 -2.83 -26.90
C SER A 10 25.73 -3.34 -27.11
N ASN A 11 26.75 -2.52 -26.83
CA ASN A 11 28.16 -2.88 -27.00
C ASN A 11 28.78 -3.47 -25.73
N LEU A 12 28.01 -3.58 -24.64
CA LEU A 12 28.47 -4.09 -23.35
C LEU A 12 27.63 -5.31 -22.99
N ASP A 13 28.28 -6.45 -22.76
CA ASP A 13 27.61 -7.65 -22.26
C ASP A 13 26.92 -7.35 -20.92
N SER A 14 25.74 -7.95 -20.70
CA SER A 14 24.93 -7.74 -19.48
C SER A 14 25.73 -8.00 -18.19
N ASP A 15 26.71 -8.91 -18.24
CA ASP A 15 27.60 -9.22 -17.11
C ASP A 15 28.58 -8.07 -16.85
N MET A 16 29.15 -7.46 -17.88
CA MET A 16 30.07 -6.32 -17.75
C MET A 16 29.37 -5.10 -17.15
N ILE A 17 28.10 -4.87 -17.51
CA ILE A 17 27.30 -3.77 -16.95
C ILE A 17 27.05 -4.01 -15.45
N SER A 18 26.66 -5.22 -15.09
CA SER A 18 26.38 -5.58 -13.69
C SER A 18 27.63 -5.47 -12.81
N ASP A 19 28.78 -5.94 -13.31
CA ASP A 19 30.07 -5.82 -12.62
C ASP A 19 30.49 -4.36 -12.43
N LEU A 20 30.29 -3.51 -13.45
CA LEU A 20 30.55 -2.07 -13.34
C LEU A 20 29.75 -1.43 -12.20
N PHE A 21 28.46 -1.75 -12.09
CA PHE A 21 27.61 -1.25 -11.01
C PHE A 21 28.05 -1.78 -9.64
N ILE A 22 28.43 -3.05 -9.53
CA ILE A 22 28.95 -3.63 -8.29
C ILE A 22 30.25 -2.94 -7.86
N TYR A 23 31.19 -2.72 -8.79
CA TYR A 23 32.43 -1.99 -8.48
C TYR A 23 32.17 -0.54 -8.10
N LEU A 24 31.17 0.12 -8.70
CA LEU A 24 30.81 1.49 -8.38
C LEU A 24 30.13 1.59 -7.00
N ILE A 25 29.26 0.63 -6.65
CA ILE A 25 28.68 0.48 -5.31
C ILE A 25 29.78 0.28 -4.26
N LEU A 26 30.73 -0.63 -4.51
CA LEU A 26 31.85 -0.90 -3.60
C LEU A 26 32.78 0.32 -3.46
N PHE A 27 33.08 1.01 -4.56
CA PHE A 27 33.87 2.24 -4.54
C PHE A 27 33.18 3.33 -3.70
N LEU A 28 31.90 3.58 -3.93
CA LEU A 28 31.13 4.56 -3.16
C LEU A 28 31.04 4.19 -1.68
N PHE A 29 30.88 2.91 -1.37
CA PHE A 29 30.87 2.41 0.01
C PHE A 29 32.20 2.69 0.72
N VAL A 30 33.32 2.29 0.13
CA VAL A 30 34.66 2.51 0.71
C VAL A 30 35.00 4.00 0.79
N PHE A 31 34.68 4.77 -0.26
CA PHE A 31 34.91 6.21 -0.30
C PHE A 31 34.11 6.95 0.77
N SER A 32 32.85 6.56 0.99
CA SER A 32 32.00 7.14 2.02
C SER A 32 32.49 6.82 3.43
N ILE A 33 32.94 5.58 3.67
CA ILE A 33 33.57 5.21 4.96
C ILE A 33 34.84 6.04 5.20
N MET A 34 35.69 6.20 4.18
CA MET A 34 36.91 7.01 4.27
C MET A 34 36.61 8.49 4.57
N LEU A 35 35.53 9.05 4.03
CA LEU A 35 35.05 10.40 4.32
C LEU A 35 34.47 10.51 5.75
N GLY A 36 33.68 9.53 6.17
CA GLY A 36 33.12 9.44 7.53
C GLY A 36 34.21 9.41 8.60
N ILE A 37 35.25 8.56 8.42
CA ILE A 37 36.40 8.50 9.34
C ILE A 37 37.19 9.82 9.37
N LYS A 38 37.27 10.55 8.24
CA LYS A 38 37.96 11.85 8.16
C LYS A 38 37.12 13.04 8.62
N GLY A 39 35.85 12.83 9.01
CA GLY A 39 34.94 13.89 9.46
C GLY A 39 34.67 14.98 8.42
N LYS A 40 34.73 14.66 7.13
CA LYS A 40 34.48 15.61 6.03
C LYS A 40 33.29 15.16 5.20
N GLY A 41 32.41 16.11 4.84
CA GLY A 41 31.28 15.86 3.93
C GLY A 41 30.07 15.17 4.57
N GLY A 42 29.63 15.62 5.76
CA GLY A 42 28.51 15.03 6.51
C GLY A 42 27.21 14.85 5.70
N ALA A 43 26.88 15.81 4.83
CA ALA A 43 25.72 15.72 3.95
C ALA A 43 25.84 14.61 2.89
N PHE A 44 27.06 14.27 2.45
CA PHE A 44 27.29 13.17 1.52
C PHE A 44 27.21 11.83 2.24
N THR A 45 27.86 11.69 3.40
CA THR A 45 27.86 10.45 4.19
C THR A 45 26.47 10.09 4.73
N ALA A 46 25.64 11.08 5.08
CA ALA A 46 24.25 10.85 5.50
C ALA A 46 23.36 10.33 4.37
N ASN A 47 23.62 10.74 3.12
CA ASN A 47 22.86 10.32 1.94
C ASN A 47 23.43 9.07 1.25
N THR A 48 24.63 8.60 1.65
CA THR A 48 25.27 7.41 1.08
C THR A 48 24.38 6.16 1.08
N PRO A 49 23.64 5.79 2.16
CA PRO A 49 22.77 4.62 2.11
C PRO A 49 21.71 4.69 1.01
N ASN A 50 21.12 5.88 0.82
CA ASN A 50 20.12 6.11 -0.21
C ASN A 50 20.75 6.05 -1.61
N LEU A 51 21.97 6.57 -1.79
CA LEU A 51 22.71 6.49 -3.05
C LEU A 51 23.10 5.05 -3.40
N LEU A 52 23.61 4.26 -2.45
CA LEU A 52 23.97 2.84 -2.66
C LEU A 52 22.74 2.00 -3.07
N THR A 53 21.60 2.25 -2.42
CA THR A 53 20.34 1.56 -2.73
C THR A 53 19.81 1.98 -4.10
N SER A 54 19.79 3.29 -4.39
CA SER A 54 19.32 3.83 -5.68
C SER A 54 20.18 3.35 -6.85
N LEU A 55 21.49 3.24 -6.63
CA LEU A 55 22.43 2.74 -7.63
C LEU A 55 22.25 1.23 -7.90
N GLY A 56 21.93 0.44 -6.86
CA GLY A 56 21.55 -0.97 -7.01
C GLY A 56 20.23 -1.16 -7.78
N ILE A 57 19.24 -0.30 -7.51
CA ILE A 57 17.98 -0.27 -8.28
C ILE A 57 18.26 0.09 -9.74
N LEU A 58 19.07 1.12 -10.00
CA LEU A 58 19.44 1.52 -11.35
C LEU A 58 20.16 0.39 -12.11
N GLY A 59 21.13 -0.27 -11.48
CA GLY A 59 21.84 -1.41 -12.07
C GLY A 59 20.90 -2.54 -12.48
N THR A 60 19.86 -2.79 -11.68
CA THR A 60 18.84 -3.82 -11.98
C THR A 60 18.03 -3.46 -13.21
N PHE A 61 17.57 -2.20 -13.31
CA PHE A 61 16.83 -1.75 -14.48
C PHE A 61 17.68 -1.79 -15.75
N VAL A 62 18.95 -1.39 -15.68
CA VAL A 62 19.85 -1.44 -16.85
C VAL A 62 20.14 -2.89 -17.25
N GLY A 63 20.36 -3.80 -16.30
CA GLY A 63 20.58 -5.22 -16.59
C GLY A 63 19.36 -5.92 -17.21
N ILE A 64 18.15 -5.61 -16.74
CA ILE A 64 16.91 -6.13 -17.36
C ILE A 64 16.75 -5.58 -18.79
N VAL A 65 17.05 -4.30 -19.03
CA VAL A 65 16.97 -3.71 -20.37
C VAL A 65 18.00 -4.32 -21.31
N SER A 66 19.23 -4.58 -20.83
CA SER A 66 20.27 -5.27 -21.59
C SER A 66 19.84 -6.69 -21.96
N GLY A 67 19.33 -7.47 -21.00
CA GLY A 67 18.81 -8.83 -21.27
C GLY A 67 17.61 -8.88 -22.21
N LEU A 68 16.80 -7.82 -22.28
CA LEU A 68 15.69 -7.69 -23.22
C LEU A 68 16.12 -7.23 -24.62
N MET A 69 17.28 -6.59 -24.77
CA MET A 69 17.79 -6.15 -26.08
C MET A 69 18.26 -7.33 -26.95
N ASP A 70 18.71 -8.42 -26.32
CA ASP A 70 19.09 -9.67 -27.00
C ASP A 70 17.93 -10.66 -27.17
N PHE A 71 16.70 -10.24 -26.83
CA PHE A 71 15.51 -11.07 -26.98
C PHE A 71 15.00 -11.06 -28.44
N ASP A 72 15.14 -12.19 -29.13
CA ASP A 72 14.59 -12.42 -30.46
C ASP A 72 13.25 -13.19 -30.36
N PRO A 73 12.11 -12.56 -30.72
CA PRO A 73 10.81 -13.22 -30.73
C PRO A 73 10.73 -14.46 -31.64
N LYS A 74 11.70 -14.66 -32.55
CA LYS A 74 11.76 -15.81 -33.46
C LYS A 74 12.58 -16.98 -32.90
N ASN A 75 13.38 -16.77 -31.86
CA ASN A 75 14.20 -17.81 -31.21
C ASN A 75 14.06 -17.75 -29.69
N ILE A 76 12.84 -17.99 -29.21
CA ILE A 76 12.44 -17.86 -27.81
C ILE A 76 13.34 -18.68 -26.89
N ASP A 77 13.65 -19.93 -27.24
CA ASP A 77 14.43 -20.83 -26.37
C ASP A 77 15.85 -20.32 -26.12
N GLY A 78 16.54 -19.83 -27.16
CA GLY A 78 17.88 -19.24 -27.02
C GLY A 78 17.87 -17.86 -26.33
N SER A 79 16.81 -17.08 -26.56
CA SER A 79 16.66 -15.76 -25.95
C SER A 79 16.26 -15.80 -24.47
N ILE A 80 15.60 -16.89 -24.01
CA ILE A 80 15.29 -17.09 -22.59
C ILE A 80 16.56 -17.30 -21.77
N GLU A 81 17.56 -18.02 -22.29
CA GLU A 81 18.83 -18.26 -21.59
C GLU A 81 19.61 -16.95 -21.38
N SER A 82 19.69 -16.10 -22.42
CA SER A 82 20.32 -14.77 -22.33
C SER A 82 19.56 -13.85 -21.37
N LEU A 83 18.21 -13.85 -21.43
CA LEU A 83 17.37 -13.05 -20.54
C LEU A 83 17.52 -13.47 -19.07
N LEU A 84 17.55 -14.78 -18.79
CA LEU A 84 17.77 -15.31 -17.44
C LEU A 84 19.16 -14.98 -16.91
N GLY A 85 20.18 -14.99 -17.77
CA GLY A 85 21.53 -14.53 -17.45
C GLY A 85 21.55 -13.07 -17.00
N GLY A 86 21.01 -12.17 -17.82
CA GLY A 86 20.96 -10.74 -17.52
C GLY A 86 20.07 -10.39 -16.32
N LEU A 87 18.98 -11.13 -16.11
CA LEU A 87 18.11 -10.97 -14.95
C LEU A 87 18.80 -11.43 -13.65
N LYS A 88 19.52 -12.55 -13.68
CA LYS A 88 20.26 -13.07 -12.52
C LYS A 88 21.34 -12.08 -12.06
N THR A 89 22.11 -11.51 -12.99
CA THR A 89 23.16 -10.54 -12.67
C THR A 89 22.58 -9.18 -12.27
N ALA A 90 21.48 -8.74 -12.90
CA ALA A 90 20.72 -7.56 -12.51
C ALA A 90 20.26 -7.63 -11.04
N PHE A 91 19.64 -8.73 -10.60
CA PHE A 91 19.20 -8.89 -9.21
C PHE A 91 20.36 -8.85 -8.20
N LEU A 92 21.54 -9.35 -8.59
CA LEU A 92 22.73 -9.32 -7.72
C LEU A 92 23.18 -7.88 -7.44
N THR A 93 23.03 -6.95 -8.39
CA THR A 93 23.36 -5.53 -8.19
C THR A 93 22.46 -4.85 -7.14
N SER A 94 21.15 -5.15 -7.14
CA SER A 94 20.22 -4.63 -6.12
C SER A 94 20.49 -5.23 -4.75
N LEU A 95 20.74 -6.54 -4.69
CA LEU A 95 21.11 -7.21 -3.44
C LEU A 95 22.37 -6.59 -2.86
N MET A 96 23.38 -6.33 -3.69
CA MET A 96 24.62 -5.69 -3.28
C MET A 96 24.40 -4.24 -2.80
N GLY A 97 23.57 -3.46 -3.51
CA GLY A 97 23.22 -2.09 -3.11
C GLY A 97 22.49 -2.01 -1.77
N MET A 98 21.53 -2.91 -1.54
CA MET A 98 20.82 -3.01 -0.26
C MET A 98 21.74 -3.52 0.86
N ALA A 99 22.53 -4.57 0.61
CA ALA A 99 23.44 -5.14 1.61
C ALA A 99 24.50 -4.12 2.05
N THR A 100 25.14 -3.44 1.09
CA THR A 100 26.14 -2.39 1.40
C THR A 100 25.51 -1.17 2.07
N SER A 101 24.26 -0.80 1.74
CA SER A 101 23.51 0.26 2.42
C SER A 101 23.25 -0.07 3.90
N ILE A 102 22.81 -1.30 4.20
CA ILE A 102 22.59 -1.78 5.56
C ILE A 102 23.91 -1.82 6.34
N LEU A 103 24.96 -2.38 5.74
CA LEU A 103 26.30 -2.43 6.34
C LEU A 103 26.83 -1.02 6.61
N TYR A 104 26.62 -0.07 5.69
CA TYR A 104 27.04 1.31 5.87
C TYR A 104 26.30 1.98 7.03
N LYS A 105 24.97 1.83 7.14
CA LYS A 105 24.20 2.37 8.28
C LYS A 105 24.68 1.82 9.63
N GLY A 106 25.01 0.53 9.66
CA GLY A 106 25.61 -0.10 10.83
C GLY A 106 26.96 0.54 11.20
N VAL A 107 27.85 0.67 10.22
CA VAL A 107 29.20 1.23 10.42
C VAL A 107 29.18 2.73 10.75
N ASP A 108 28.34 3.53 10.10
CA ASP A 108 28.20 4.98 10.32
C ASP A 108 27.73 5.29 11.77
N GLY A 109 26.80 4.48 12.29
CA GLY A 109 26.36 4.56 13.69
C GLY A 109 27.48 4.29 14.72
N PHE A 110 28.54 3.56 14.33
CA PHE A 110 29.72 3.34 15.18
C PHE A 110 30.83 4.39 14.99
N ILE A 111 30.96 4.97 13.79
CA ILE A 111 32.02 5.94 13.46
C ILE A 111 31.66 7.36 13.93
N ASN A 112 30.42 7.80 13.75
CA ASN A 112 29.97 9.16 14.06
C ASN A 112 29.40 9.30 15.49
N ARG A 113 30.10 8.74 16.49
CA ARG A 113 29.73 8.90 17.91
C ARG A 113 30.32 10.19 18.52
N LYS A 114 30.06 11.33 17.87
CA LYS A 114 30.32 12.67 18.42
C LYS A 114 29.13 13.58 18.12
N GLU A 115 28.38 13.83 19.18
CA GLU A 115 27.45 14.96 19.41
C GLU A 115 26.95 15.69 18.16
N GLU A 116 25.77 15.31 17.69
CA GLU A 116 24.66 16.23 17.45
C GLU A 116 23.37 15.40 17.32
N THR A 117 22.53 15.52 18.34
CA THR A 117 21.14 15.09 18.32
C THR A 117 20.38 15.93 17.29
N GLU A 118 20.38 15.50 16.04
CA GLU A 118 19.37 15.88 15.06
C GLU A 118 18.59 14.62 14.67
N ASP A 119 17.65 14.25 15.55
CA ASP A 119 16.55 13.36 15.18
C ASP A 119 15.61 14.12 14.23
N VAL A 120 15.63 13.72 12.96
CA VAL A 120 14.52 13.99 12.05
C VAL A 120 13.47 12.91 12.28
N HIS A 121 12.34 13.36 12.84
CA HIS A 121 11.02 12.74 12.93
C HIS A 121 10.80 11.67 14.01
N ASP A 122 10.68 12.13 15.26
CA ASP A 122 9.46 11.84 16.02
C ASP A 122 9.13 13.00 16.98
N ILE A 123 7.95 13.62 16.84
CA ILE A 123 7.54 14.77 17.65
C ILE A 123 7.02 14.24 19.00
N GLY A 124 7.92 14.15 19.98
CA GLY A 124 7.56 13.77 21.35
C GLY A 124 6.81 14.89 22.11
N PRO A 125 5.91 14.54 23.06
CA PRO A 125 5.17 15.51 23.88
C PRO A 125 6.04 16.52 24.66
N GLU A 126 7.27 16.14 24.99
CA GLU A 126 8.20 16.95 25.78
C GLU A 126 8.79 18.12 24.98
N GLN A 127 8.92 17.96 23.65
CA GLN A 127 9.38 19.03 22.75
C GLN A 127 8.25 20.03 22.47
N ILE A 128 7.00 19.55 22.34
CA ILE A 128 5.81 20.40 22.30
C ILE A 128 5.71 21.22 23.58
N HIS A 129 5.88 20.60 24.75
CA HIS A 129 5.86 21.31 26.02
C HIS A 129 6.96 22.37 26.13
N ARG A 130 8.17 22.10 25.66
CA ARG A 130 9.28 23.07 25.67
C ARG A 130 9.03 24.26 24.72
N VAL A 131 8.47 24.00 23.53
CA VAL A 131 8.12 25.06 22.57
C VAL A 131 6.92 25.87 23.06
N MET A 132 5.91 25.22 23.64
CA MET A 132 4.77 25.90 24.26
C MET A 132 5.18 26.76 25.46
N MET A 133 6.14 26.30 26.29
CA MET A 133 6.70 27.10 27.38
C MET A 133 7.46 28.33 26.86
N LYS A 134 8.28 28.19 25.81
CA LYS A 134 8.95 29.35 25.18
C LYS A 134 7.96 30.31 24.51
N GLN A 135 6.89 29.79 23.90
CA GLN A 135 5.82 30.59 23.32
C GLN A 135 5.03 31.33 24.40
N LEU A 136 4.80 30.69 25.56
CA LEU A 136 4.17 31.31 26.72
C LEU A 136 5.06 32.43 27.28
N GLU A 137 6.37 32.21 27.42
CA GLU A 137 7.34 33.22 27.86
C GLU A 137 7.36 34.43 26.91
N ALA A 138 7.43 34.19 25.60
CA ALA A 138 7.41 35.25 24.60
C ALA A 138 6.07 36.00 24.59
N SER A 139 4.95 35.29 24.80
CA SER A 139 3.62 35.90 24.89
C SER A 139 3.44 36.72 26.17
N GLU A 140 4.04 36.30 27.30
CA GLU A 140 4.06 37.07 28.53
C GLU A 140 4.90 38.35 28.38
N GLU A 141 6.03 38.30 27.67
CA GLU A 141 6.87 39.47 27.38
C GLU A 141 6.16 40.47 26.46
N ILE A 142 5.41 40.00 25.46
CA ILE A 142 4.55 40.84 24.61
C ILE A 142 3.43 41.48 25.44
N ILE A 143 2.75 40.73 26.31
CA ILE A 143 1.72 41.30 27.19
C ILE A 143 2.33 42.35 28.14
N LYS A 144 3.54 42.11 28.66
CA LYS A 144 4.25 43.04 29.53
C LYS A 144 4.67 44.32 28.80
N SER A 145 5.09 44.25 27.54
CA SER A 145 5.39 45.45 26.72
C SER A 145 4.14 46.24 26.32
N ILE A 146 2.97 45.60 26.24
CA ILE A 146 1.69 46.26 25.93
C ILE A 146 1.03 46.86 27.19
N ARG A 147 1.12 46.20 28.35
CA ARG A 147 0.46 46.59 29.61
C ARG A 147 1.37 47.26 30.65
N GLY A 148 2.70 47.19 30.49
CA GLY A 148 3.65 47.66 31.49
C GLY A 148 3.53 49.16 31.78
N GLU A 149 3.79 49.55 33.02
CA GLU A 149 3.83 50.96 33.44
C GLU A 149 5.18 51.66 33.13
N GLU A 150 6.11 50.97 32.46
CA GLU A 150 7.39 51.53 32.02
C GLU A 150 7.20 52.56 30.90
N GLU A 151 8.08 53.58 30.83
CA GLU A 151 8.01 54.68 29.85
C GLU A 151 8.05 54.23 28.38
N SER A 152 8.52 53.01 28.10
CA SER A 152 8.61 52.43 26.76
C SER A 152 7.36 51.66 26.32
N SER A 153 6.36 51.47 27.17
CA SER A 153 5.15 50.72 26.81
C SER A 153 4.22 51.51 25.89
N LEU A 154 3.50 50.79 25.02
CA LEU A 154 2.52 51.39 24.10
C LEU A 154 1.42 52.18 24.84
N GLY A 155 1.00 51.69 26.02
CA GLY A 155 0.02 52.38 26.86
C GLY A 155 0.52 53.72 27.40
N SER A 156 1.78 53.80 27.83
CA SER A 156 2.42 55.04 28.30
C SER A 156 2.62 56.06 27.17
N GLN A 157 3.04 55.62 25.98
CA GLN A 157 3.20 56.50 24.82
C GLN A 157 1.86 57.14 24.38
N ILE A 158 0.76 56.38 24.38
CA ILE A 158 -0.58 56.92 24.06
C ILE A 158 -1.03 57.95 25.11
N ARG A 159 -0.68 57.74 26.39
CA ARG A 159 -1.03 58.67 27.47
C ARG A 159 -0.27 60.00 27.36
N LEU A 160 1.02 59.95 27.02
CA LEU A 160 1.86 61.13 26.77
C LEU A 160 1.34 61.92 25.56
N LEU A 161 1.02 61.24 24.46
CA LEU A 161 0.52 61.87 23.23
C LEU A 161 -0.83 62.57 23.44
N ARG A 162 -1.70 61.99 24.28
CA ARG A 162 -2.97 62.63 24.69
C ARG A 162 -2.74 63.85 25.61
N SER A 163 -1.71 63.83 26.44
CA SER A 163 -1.34 64.98 27.28
C SER A 163 -0.84 66.15 26.43
N ASP A 164 0.04 65.88 25.46
CA ASP A 164 0.59 66.89 24.55
C ASP A 164 -0.50 67.55 23.69
N LEU A 165 -1.46 66.75 23.20
CA LEU A 165 -2.62 67.28 22.45
C LEU A 165 -3.50 68.21 23.31
N ASN A 166 -3.66 67.91 24.60
CA ASN A 166 -4.50 68.69 25.49
C ASN A 166 -3.85 70.03 25.89
N ASP A 167 -2.52 70.05 26.05
CA ASP A 167 -1.77 71.27 26.34
C ASP A 167 -1.67 72.19 25.10
N GLY A 168 -1.53 71.63 23.89
CA GLY A 168 -1.60 72.39 22.64
C GLY A 168 -2.94 73.13 22.45
N ASN A 169 -4.05 72.50 22.86
CA ASN A 169 -5.38 73.10 22.75
C ASN A 169 -5.58 74.28 23.72
N LYS A 170 -4.99 74.24 24.93
CA LYS A 170 -5.02 75.37 25.88
C LYS A 170 -4.27 76.61 25.38
N GLN A 171 -3.24 76.42 24.55
CA GLN A 171 -2.42 77.51 24.03
C GLN A 171 -3.13 78.28 22.89
N LEU A 172 -3.94 77.57 22.09
CA LEU A 172 -4.80 78.15 21.06
C LEU A 172 -5.92 79.03 21.65
N VAL A 173 -6.54 78.62 22.76
CA VAL A 173 -7.60 79.40 23.43
C VAL A 173 -7.08 80.75 23.97
N LYS A 174 -5.83 80.80 24.46
CA LYS A 174 -5.21 82.06 24.93
C LYS A 174 -4.91 83.05 23.80
N LEU A 175 -4.64 82.55 22.59
CA LEU A 175 -4.42 83.39 21.41
C LEU A 175 -5.74 84.02 20.91
N ALA A 176 -6.85 83.31 21.02
CA ALA A 176 -8.17 83.85 20.66
C ALA A 176 -8.61 85.00 21.60
N GLN A 177 -8.37 84.88 22.92
CA GLN A 177 -8.74 85.91 23.91
C GLN A 177 -7.98 87.25 23.77
N SER A 178 -6.83 87.28 23.09
CA SER A 178 -6.03 88.51 22.93
C SER A 178 -6.40 89.33 21.69
N ALA A 179 -7.23 88.79 20.79
CA ALA A 179 -7.77 89.50 19.63
C ALA A 179 -8.99 90.38 19.97
N GLU A 180 -9.76 90.02 21.00
CA GLU A 180 -11.01 90.69 21.38
C GLU A 180 -10.78 92.08 22.04
N VAL A 181 -9.72 92.22 22.84
CA VAL A 181 -9.41 93.45 23.60
C VAL A 181 -9.01 94.65 22.71
N LYS A 182 -8.54 94.43 21.48
CA LYS A 182 -8.11 95.52 20.57
C LYS A 182 -9.25 96.18 19.79
N HIS A 183 -10.45 95.60 19.76
CA HIS A 183 -11.57 96.13 18.98
C HIS A 183 -12.31 97.28 19.69
N ASP A 184 -12.43 97.20 21.03
CA ASP A 184 -13.13 98.19 21.83
C ASP A 184 -12.42 99.56 21.88
N GLU A 185 -11.09 99.58 21.75
CA GLU A 185 -10.29 100.81 21.82
C GLU A 185 -10.46 101.71 20.57
N PHE A 186 -10.87 101.14 19.44
CA PHE A 186 -11.06 101.87 18.18
C PHE A 186 -12.39 102.64 18.13
N GLN A 187 -13.48 102.05 18.62
CA GLN A 187 -14.81 102.66 18.57
C GLN A 187 -14.91 103.97 19.38
N LEU A 188 -14.16 104.06 20.49
CA LEU A 188 -14.20 105.21 21.38
C LEU A 188 -13.59 106.48 20.77
N LYS A 189 -12.53 106.34 19.95
CA LYS A 189 -11.86 107.48 19.27
C LYS A 189 -12.68 108.08 18.13
N LEU A 190 -13.57 107.30 17.52
CA LEU A 190 -14.33 107.71 16.34
C LEU A 190 -15.49 108.64 16.71
N TRP A 191 -16.17 108.37 17.83
CA TRP A 191 -17.23 109.22 18.36
C TRP A 191 -16.74 110.61 18.78
N GLN A 192 -15.55 110.69 19.37
CA GLN A 192 -14.97 111.93 19.85
C GLN A 192 -14.66 112.92 18.70
N LYS A 193 -14.41 112.42 17.48
CA LYS A 193 -14.12 113.24 16.30
C LYS A 193 -15.38 113.72 15.55
N MET A 194 -16.51 113.06 15.74
CA MET A 194 -17.79 113.47 15.17
C MET A 194 -18.43 114.63 15.95
N GLU A 195 -18.19 114.69 17.27
CA GLU A 195 -18.70 115.77 18.14
C GLU A 195 -17.99 117.11 17.87
N GLU A 196 -16.70 117.09 17.53
CA GLU A 196 -15.90 118.26 17.11
C GLU A 196 -16.38 118.90 15.78
N PHE A 197 -17.04 118.13 14.92
CA PHE A 197 -17.47 118.58 13.58
C PHE A 197 -18.81 119.33 13.61
N GLY A 198 -19.64 119.10 14.63
CA GLY A 198 -20.97 119.69 14.76
C GLY A 198 -20.96 121.20 15.09
N ASP A 199 -19.90 121.69 15.73
CA ASP A 199 -19.82 123.06 16.22
C ASP A 199 -19.52 124.11 15.13
N LEU A 200 -19.03 123.68 13.96
CA LEU A 200 -18.43 124.60 12.96
C LEU A 200 -19.41 125.15 11.90
N LEU A 201 -20.70 124.77 11.93
CA LEU A 201 -21.63 124.96 10.78
C LEU A 201 -22.72 126.03 10.92
N SER A 202 -22.67 126.93 11.91
CA SER A 202 -23.79 127.84 12.22
C SER A 202 -23.49 129.35 12.04
N LYS A 203 -23.67 129.91 10.82
CA LYS A 203 -24.03 131.32 10.41
C LYS A 203 -23.43 131.71 9.02
N SER A 204 -23.99 132.56 8.12
CA SER A 204 -25.24 133.34 7.92
C SER A 204 -25.28 133.90 6.44
N ALA A 205 -26.48 134.13 5.89
CA ALA A 205 -26.92 134.54 4.52
C ALA A 205 -26.41 135.91 3.98
N THR A 206 -26.30 136.29 2.68
CA THR A 206 -27.04 136.12 1.37
C THR A 206 -28.15 137.15 1.11
N GLU A 207 -27.93 138.12 0.20
CA GLU A 207 -29.03 138.66 -0.65
C GLU A 207 -28.60 139.40 -1.95
N GLN A 208 -27.38 139.94 -2.08
CA GLN A 208 -26.95 140.58 -3.36
C GLN A 208 -26.38 139.58 -4.41
N VAL A 209 -26.41 138.27 -4.11
CA VAL A 209 -25.81 137.15 -4.86
C VAL A 209 -26.60 136.76 -6.13
N ILE A 210 -27.89 137.13 -6.20
CA ILE A 210 -28.82 136.57 -7.20
C ILE A 210 -28.55 137.03 -8.64
N ASN A 211 -28.02 138.23 -8.86
CA ASN A 211 -27.82 138.73 -10.23
C ASN A 211 -26.48 138.30 -10.87
N ALA A 212 -25.50 137.90 -10.06
CA ALA A 212 -24.22 137.33 -10.50
C ALA A 212 -24.30 135.85 -10.90
N LEU A 213 -25.29 135.13 -10.38
CA LEU A 213 -25.52 133.68 -10.56
C LEU A 213 -25.81 133.25 -12.00
N LYS A 214 -26.40 134.15 -12.80
CA LYS A 214 -27.01 133.78 -14.08
C LYS A 214 -25.99 133.44 -15.17
N GLU A 215 -24.83 134.07 -15.16
CA GLU A 215 -23.78 133.85 -16.15
C GLU A 215 -22.97 132.58 -15.85
N VAL A 216 -22.75 132.27 -14.57
CA VAL A 216 -21.97 131.09 -14.15
C VAL A 216 -22.75 129.77 -14.35
N ILE A 217 -24.10 129.81 -14.31
CA ILE A 217 -24.95 128.64 -14.58
C ILE A 217 -24.82 128.13 -16.03
N VAL A 218 -24.56 129.02 -17.00
CA VAL A 218 -24.39 128.61 -18.40
C VAL A 218 -23.08 127.85 -18.58
N GLU A 219 -21.98 128.29 -17.97
CA GLU A 219 -20.68 127.61 -18.02
C GLU A 219 -20.66 126.28 -17.24
N PHE A 220 -21.49 126.16 -16.20
CA PHE A 220 -21.70 124.90 -15.46
C PHE A 220 -22.40 123.83 -16.31
N ASN A 221 -23.33 124.21 -17.18
CA ASN A 221 -24.12 123.25 -17.95
C ASN A 221 -23.31 122.55 -19.05
N ASP A 222 -22.37 123.26 -19.69
CA ASP A 222 -21.51 122.68 -20.74
C ASP A 222 -20.52 121.65 -20.16
N LYS A 223 -19.90 121.92 -19.00
CA LYS A 223 -18.99 120.95 -18.34
C LYS A 223 -19.69 119.74 -17.76
N LEU A 224 -20.98 119.85 -17.44
CA LEU A 224 -21.81 118.75 -16.94
C LEU A 224 -21.97 117.64 -17.99
N THR A 225 -22.02 117.98 -19.28
CA THR A 225 -22.26 116.98 -20.34
C THR A 225 -21.02 116.15 -20.67
N GLU A 226 -19.82 116.75 -20.62
CA GLU A 226 -18.57 116.09 -20.99
C GLU A 226 -18.01 115.18 -19.87
N GLN A 227 -18.06 115.62 -18.60
CA GLN A 227 -17.43 114.88 -17.48
C GLN A 227 -18.32 113.80 -16.84
N PHE A 228 -19.64 113.85 -17.03
CA PHE A 228 -20.53 112.76 -16.61
C PHE A 228 -20.49 111.58 -17.59
N GLY A 229 -20.24 111.82 -18.88
CA GLY A 229 -20.14 110.76 -19.90
C GLY A 229 -19.04 109.73 -19.63
N GLU A 230 -17.83 110.16 -19.26
CA GLU A 230 -16.73 109.25 -18.93
C GLU A 230 -16.96 108.46 -17.63
N ASN A 231 -17.60 109.07 -16.64
CA ASN A 231 -17.90 108.42 -15.36
C ASN A 231 -18.99 107.35 -15.48
N PHE A 232 -20.04 107.59 -16.27
CA PHE A 232 -21.05 106.55 -16.58
C PHE A 232 -20.46 105.39 -17.38
N LYS A 233 -19.46 105.64 -18.22
CA LYS A 233 -18.75 104.58 -18.95
C LYS A 233 -17.96 103.65 -18.02
N ARG A 234 -17.27 104.21 -17.00
CA ARG A 234 -16.61 103.41 -15.96
C ARG A 234 -17.60 102.61 -15.11
N LEU A 235 -18.75 103.20 -14.79
CA LEU A 235 -19.82 102.50 -14.07
C LEU A 235 -20.40 101.34 -14.89
N ASP A 236 -20.65 101.55 -16.18
CA ASP A 236 -21.10 100.50 -17.12
C ASP A 236 -20.09 99.34 -17.21
N GLU A 237 -18.78 99.64 -17.21
CA GLU A 237 -17.72 98.63 -17.19
C GLU A 237 -17.72 97.80 -15.89
N SER A 238 -17.91 98.41 -14.72
CA SER A 238 -18.02 97.67 -13.45
C SER A 238 -19.30 96.82 -13.39
N VAL A 239 -20.42 97.30 -13.92
CA VAL A 239 -21.67 96.53 -14.01
C VAL A 239 -21.52 95.34 -14.96
N LYS A 240 -20.87 95.52 -16.12
CA LYS A 240 -20.56 94.41 -17.04
C LYS A 240 -19.68 93.34 -16.41
N LYS A 241 -18.64 93.74 -15.68
CA LYS A 241 -17.78 92.79 -14.95
C LYS A 241 -18.57 91.98 -13.90
N LEU A 242 -19.56 92.59 -13.23
CA LEU A 242 -20.44 91.88 -12.31
C LEU A 242 -21.30 90.86 -13.05
N VAL A 243 -21.84 91.20 -14.22
CA VAL A 243 -22.62 90.28 -15.06
C VAL A 243 -21.76 89.13 -15.57
N ASP A 244 -20.53 89.40 -16.05
CA ASP A 244 -19.59 88.37 -16.49
C ASP A 244 -19.21 87.44 -15.32
N TRP A 245 -19.01 87.98 -14.12
CA TRP A 245 -18.78 87.19 -12.92
C TRP A 245 -20.01 86.36 -12.54
N GLN A 246 -21.23 86.91 -12.63
CA GLN A 246 -22.47 86.17 -12.38
C GLN A 246 -22.64 84.98 -13.34
N GLU A 247 -22.30 85.16 -14.62
CA GLU A 247 -22.36 84.05 -15.59
C GLU A 247 -21.31 82.97 -15.29
N ASN A 248 -20.08 83.38 -14.93
CA ASN A 248 -19.05 82.44 -14.48
C ASN A 248 -19.45 81.71 -13.18
N TYR A 249 -20.13 82.39 -12.26
CA TYR A 249 -20.67 81.81 -11.03
C TYR A 249 -21.75 80.77 -11.33
N ARG A 250 -22.64 81.05 -12.29
CA ARG A 250 -23.65 80.09 -12.77
C ARG A 250 -22.98 78.81 -13.29
N HIS A 251 -21.92 78.94 -14.09
CA HIS A 251 -21.16 77.79 -14.61
C HIS A 251 -20.46 76.98 -13.51
N GLN A 252 -19.90 77.63 -12.48
CA GLN A 252 -19.30 76.92 -11.35
C GLN A 252 -20.33 76.14 -10.53
N LEU A 253 -21.53 76.71 -10.32
CA LEU A 253 -22.63 75.99 -9.68
C LEU A 253 -23.10 74.78 -10.50
N GLU A 254 -23.07 74.89 -11.83
CA GLU A 254 -23.42 73.80 -12.75
C GLU A 254 -22.42 72.63 -12.65
N ASP A 255 -21.10 72.90 -12.65
CA ASP A 255 -20.04 71.88 -12.44
C ASP A 255 -20.10 71.28 -11.02
N MET A 256 -20.42 72.10 -10.01
CA MET A 256 -20.59 71.62 -8.64
C MET A 256 -21.78 70.67 -8.52
N ALA A 257 -22.91 70.98 -9.17
CA ALA A 257 -24.08 70.11 -9.19
C ALA A 257 -23.78 68.77 -9.87
N GLU A 258 -23.01 68.77 -10.97
CA GLU A 258 -22.59 67.54 -11.65
C GLU A 258 -21.69 66.66 -10.77
N LYS A 259 -20.69 67.25 -10.11
CA LYS A 259 -19.83 66.54 -9.16
C LYS A 259 -20.58 66.01 -7.94
N TYR A 260 -21.59 66.75 -7.48
CA TYR A 260 -22.46 66.32 -6.40
C TYR A 260 -23.26 65.07 -6.79
N GLN A 261 -23.81 65.06 -8.00
CA GLN A 261 -24.55 63.93 -8.54
C GLN A 261 -23.65 62.69 -8.64
N LEU A 262 -22.41 62.83 -9.12
CA LEU A 262 -21.44 61.73 -9.15
C LEU A 262 -21.13 61.17 -7.75
N GLY A 263 -21.04 62.03 -6.73
CA GLY A 263 -20.87 61.61 -5.35
C GLY A 263 -22.07 60.83 -4.81
N VAL A 264 -23.29 61.31 -5.10
CA VAL A 264 -24.54 60.63 -4.73
C VAL A 264 -24.64 59.26 -5.42
N ASP A 265 -24.30 59.18 -6.70
CA ASP A 265 -24.33 57.93 -7.47
C ASP A 265 -23.31 56.92 -6.93
N ALA A 266 -22.11 57.36 -6.53
CA ALA A 266 -21.10 56.50 -5.90
C ALA A 266 -21.55 55.95 -4.54
N ILE A 267 -22.26 56.76 -3.74
CA ILE A 267 -22.84 56.33 -2.46
C ILE A 267 -23.94 55.30 -2.70
N ALA A 268 -24.83 55.53 -3.67
CA ALA A 268 -25.87 54.57 -4.05
C ALA A 268 -25.29 53.24 -4.56
N LEU A 269 -24.18 53.28 -5.32
CA LEU A 269 -23.47 52.08 -5.76
C LEU A 269 -22.83 51.32 -4.59
N THR A 270 -22.30 52.06 -3.61
CA THR A 270 -21.71 51.50 -2.39
C THR A 270 -22.77 50.84 -1.53
N GLU A 271 -23.92 51.48 -1.33
CA GLU A 271 -25.09 50.90 -0.65
C GLU A 271 -25.49 49.57 -1.29
N LYS A 272 -25.61 49.53 -2.62
CA LYS A 272 -25.98 48.32 -3.36
C LYS A 272 -24.97 47.19 -3.20
N SER A 273 -23.68 47.53 -3.17
CA SER A 273 -22.59 46.56 -2.96
C SER A 273 -22.62 46.00 -1.54
N VAL A 274 -22.86 46.85 -0.54
CA VAL A 274 -22.99 46.47 0.86
C VAL A 274 -24.22 45.59 1.09
N ALA A 275 -25.35 45.91 0.46
CA ALA A 275 -26.54 45.07 0.48
C ALA A 275 -26.26 43.67 -0.09
N SER A 276 -25.52 43.57 -1.20
CA SER A 276 -25.14 42.27 -1.78
C SER A 276 -24.15 41.49 -0.92
N ILE A 277 -23.23 42.17 -0.22
CA ILE A 277 -22.35 41.53 0.77
C ILE A 277 -23.17 40.98 1.93
N ASN A 278 -24.16 41.74 2.43
CA ASN A 278 -25.02 41.31 3.52
C ASN A 278 -25.86 40.07 3.14
N GLU A 279 -26.47 40.09 1.96
CA GLU A 279 -27.24 38.94 1.42
C GLU A 279 -26.36 37.69 1.26
N ARG A 280 -25.11 37.85 0.80
CA ARG A 280 -24.15 36.73 0.72
C ARG A 280 -23.64 36.27 2.09
N ALA A 281 -23.46 37.17 3.04
CA ALA A 281 -23.03 36.85 4.40
C ALA A 281 -24.09 36.03 5.16
N GLU A 282 -25.37 36.21 4.86
CA GLU A 282 -26.48 35.44 5.43
C GLU A 282 -26.39 33.94 5.10
N SER A 283 -25.72 33.57 3.99
CA SER A 283 -25.46 32.17 3.62
C SER A 283 -24.44 31.46 4.52
N ILE A 284 -23.59 32.20 5.25
CA ILE A 284 -22.56 31.64 6.14
C ILE A 284 -23.19 30.86 7.30
N PRO A 285 -24.14 31.42 8.09
CA PRO A 285 -24.84 30.67 9.14
C PRO A 285 -25.53 29.41 8.61
N VAL A 286 -26.22 29.50 7.47
CA VAL A 286 -26.91 28.36 6.84
C VAL A 286 -25.93 27.25 6.46
N THR A 287 -24.75 27.61 5.95
CA THR A 287 -23.71 26.64 5.60
C THR A 287 -23.08 26.01 6.85
N MET A 288 -22.96 26.78 7.94
CA MET A 288 -22.50 26.28 9.23
C MET A 288 -23.48 25.32 9.88
N GLU A 289 -24.79 25.56 9.75
CA GLU A 289 -25.81 24.63 10.26
C GLU A 289 -25.80 23.30 9.50
N LYS A 290 -25.55 23.32 8.18
CA LYS A 290 -25.30 22.10 7.41
C LYS A 290 -24.02 21.37 7.84
N LEU A 291 -22.95 22.11 8.14
CA LEU A 291 -21.71 21.51 8.64
C LEU A 291 -21.94 20.82 10.00
N HIS A 292 -22.76 21.41 10.88
CA HIS A 292 -23.17 20.80 12.14
C HIS A 292 -23.93 19.49 11.92
N GLN A 293 -24.87 19.43 10.97
CA GLN A 293 -25.56 18.17 10.62
C GLN A 293 -24.60 17.09 10.10
N VAL A 294 -23.62 17.45 9.28
CA VAL A 294 -22.60 16.51 8.79
C VAL A 294 -21.75 15.99 9.95
N MET A 295 -21.44 16.83 10.94
CA MET A 295 -20.76 16.39 12.16
C MET A 295 -21.60 15.43 13.00
N GLU A 296 -22.89 15.73 13.18
CA GLU A 296 -23.79 14.86 13.94
C GLU A 296 -23.91 13.48 13.28
N LEU A 297 -23.99 13.43 11.96
CA LEU A 297 -23.94 12.19 11.19
C LEU A 297 -22.59 11.47 11.34
N GLY A 298 -21.48 12.21 11.28
CA GLY A 298 -20.13 11.68 11.47
C GLY A 298 -19.93 11.09 12.88
N HIS A 299 -20.49 11.74 13.90
CA HIS A 299 -20.53 11.22 15.26
C HIS A 299 -21.32 9.91 15.34
N GLY A 300 -22.48 9.83 14.66
CA GLY A 300 -23.23 8.59 14.53
C GLY A 300 -22.42 7.46 13.86
N GLN A 301 -21.63 7.76 12.82
CA GLN A 301 -20.75 6.76 12.19
C GLN A 301 -19.62 6.29 13.11
N VAL A 302 -19.10 7.17 13.97
CA VAL A 302 -18.12 6.80 14.99
C VAL A 302 -18.73 5.82 16.00
N THR A 303 -19.93 6.08 16.48
CA THR A 303 -20.65 5.17 17.39
C THR A 303 -20.95 3.83 16.72
N GLU A 304 -21.32 3.81 15.43
CA GLU A 304 -21.48 2.56 14.69
C GLU A 304 -20.15 1.80 14.56
N LEU A 305 -19.02 2.52 14.42
CA LEU A 305 -17.69 1.92 14.39
C LEU A 305 -17.33 1.24 15.72
N GLU A 306 -17.68 1.87 16.86
CA GLU A 306 -17.54 1.28 18.19
C GLU A 306 -18.37 -0.01 18.33
N GLU A 307 -19.60 -0.01 17.83
CA GLU A 307 -20.47 -1.20 17.84
C GLU A 307 -19.88 -2.34 16.99
N ARG A 308 -19.29 -2.02 15.83
CA ARG A 308 -18.57 -2.99 14.99
C ARG A 308 -17.29 -3.52 15.64
N LEU A 309 -16.58 -2.69 16.40
CA LEU A 309 -15.42 -3.12 17.18
C LEU A 309 -15.83 -4.08 18.30
N GLU A 310 -16.99 -3.87 18.93
CA GLU A 310 -17.56 -4.81 19.90
C GLU A 310 -17.96 -6.15 19.25
N ALA A 311 -18.52 -6.13 18.04
CA ALA A 311 -18.77 -7.37 17.29
C ALA A 311 -17.46 -8.14 16.96
N PHE A 312 -16.36 -7.42 16.70
CA PHE A 312 -15.04 -8.02 16.52
C PHE A 312 -14.50 -8.67 17.80
N LYS A 313 -14.75 -8.03 18.95
CA LYS A 313 -14.43 -8.58 20.27
C LYS A 313 -15.22 -9.87 20.55
N ASP A 314 -16.50 -9.92 20.20
CA ASP A 314 -17.31 -11.14 20.31
C ASP A 314 -16.79 -12.26 19.41
N LEU A 315 -16.37 -11.92 18.19
CA LEU A 315 -15.79 -12.88 17.24
C LEU A 315 -14.49 -13.47 17.80
N ARG A 316 -13.63 -12.63 18.39
CA ARG A 316 -12.43 -13.06 19.12
C ARG A 316 -12.79 -14.01 20.27
N ASP A 317 -13.75 -13.64 21.11
CA ASP A 317 -14.12 -14.45 22.28
C ASP A 317 -14.63 -15.83 21.88
N LYS A 318 -15.45 -15.90 20.82
CA LYS A 318 -15.87 -17.18 20.23
C LYS A 318 -14.72 -18.00 19.64
N ALA A 319 -13.74 -17.34 18.99
CA ALA A 319 -12.57 -18.04 18.48
C ALA A 319 -11.71 -18.62 19.62
N VAL A 320 -11.56 -17.89 20.73
CA VAL A 320 -10.89 -18.36 21.95
C VAL A 320 -11.64 -19.55 22.56
N GLU A 321 -12.98 -19.52 22.56
CA GLU A 321 -13.82 -20.58 23.10
C GLU A 321 -13.84 -21.86 22.23
N ALA A 322 -13.65 -21.72 20.91
CA ALA A 322 -13.55 -22.86 19.99
C ALA A 322 -12.21 -23.60 20.08
N MET A 323 -11.15 -22.96 20.57
CA MET A 323 -9.80 -23.54 20.61
C MET A 323 -9.68 -24.76 21.55
N PRO A 324 -10.27 -24.76 22.76
CA PRO A 324 -10.41 -25.96 23.59
C PRO A 324 -11.14 -27.10 22.88
N GLN A 325 -12.22 -26.83 22.14
CA GLN A 325 -13.00 -27.84 21.43
C GLN A 325 -12.17 -28.51 20.32
N ILE A 326 -11.38 -27.73 19.58
CA ILE A 326 -10.45 -28.27 18.59
C ILE A 326 -9.43 -29.20 19.27
N ARG A 327 -8.87 -28.80 20.43
CA ARG A 327 -7.97 -29.67 21.20
C ARG A 327 -8.66 -30.97 21.63
N GLU A 328 -9.88 -30.88 22.15
CA GLU A 328 -10.66 -32.05 22.57
C GLU A 328 -10.92 -33.03 21.41
N HIS A 329 -11.37 -32.52 20.25
CA HIS A 329 -11.57 -33.37 19.07
C HIS A 329 -10.26 -33.96 18.53
N MET A 330 -9.15 -33.25 18.64
CA MET A 330 -7.83 -33.74 18.25
C MET A 330 -7.37 -34.87 19.18
N ASP A 331 -7.57 -34.72 20.49
CA ASP A 331 -7.31 -35.77 21.49
C ASP A 331 -8.20 -37.00 21.27
N GLU A 332 -9.50 -36.81 20.97
CA GLU A 332 -10.42 -37.90 20.58
C GLU A 332 -9.95 -38.62 19.30
N THR A 333 -9.51 -37.86 18.30
CA THR A 333 -9.01 -38.43 17.04
C THR A 333 -7.75 -39.25 17.28
N ILE A 334 -6.80 -38.75 18.08
CA ILE A 334 -5.59 -39.50 18.46
C ILE A 334 -5.95 -40.77 19.24
N SER A 335 -6.89 -40.68 20.16
CA SER A 335 -7.39 -41.83 20.91
C SER A 335 -8.00 -42.88 19.97
N THR A 336 -8.81 -42.45 19.00
CA THR A 336 -9.45 -43.32 18.00
C THR A 336 -8.43 -43.96 17.07
N ILE A 337 -7.41 -43.21 16.63
CA ILE A 337 -6.28 -43.75 15.85
C ILE A 337 -5.52 -44.79 16.69
N GLY A 338 -5.24 -44.50 17.95
CA GLY A 338 -4.60 -45.44 18.88
C GLY A 338 -5.39 -46.74 19.04
N GLN A 339 -6.71 -46.65 19.21
CA GLN A 339 -7.60 -47.82 19.26
C GLN A 339 -7.62 -48.60 17.93
N SER A 340 -7.63 -47.90 16.80
CA SER A 340 -7.62 -48.52 15.48
C SER A 340 -6.32 -49.28 15.21
N VAL A 341 -5.18 -48.70 15.62
CA VAL A 341 -3.87 -49.36 15.56
C VAL A 341 -3.82 -50.58 16.49
N GLN A 342 -4.36 -50.47 17.70
CA GLN A 342 -4.46 -51.60 18.61
C GLN A 342 -5.31 -52.73 18.01
N ALA A 343 -6.48 -52.39 17.44
CA ALA A 343 -7.35 -53.36 16.78
C ALA A 343 -6.69 -54.02 15.56
N ALA A 344 -5.96 -53.24 14.75
CA ALA A 344 -5.17 -53.78 13.65
C ALA A 344 -4.07 -54.73 14.15
N SER A 345 -3.36 -54.38 15.22
CA SER A 345 -2.35 -55.24 15.83
C SER A 345 -2.94 -56.57 16.31
N THR A 346 -4.10 -56.54 16.98
CA THR A 346 -4.79 -57.77 17.41
C THR A 346 -5.29 -58.61 16.23
N HIS A 347 -5.80 -57.96 15.17
CA HIS A 347 -6.19 -58.66 13.95
C HIS A 347 -5.00 -59.35 13.27
N TYR A 348 -3.85 -58.68 13.22
CA TYR A 348 -2.60 -59.24 12.70
C TYR A 348 -2.07 -60.41 13.53
N GLU A 349 -2.12 -60.33 14.85
CA GLU A 349 -1.80 -61.48 15.73
C GLU A 349 -2.71 -62.68 15.44
N SER A 350 -4.01 -62.45 15.26
CA SER A 350 -4.95 -63.51 14.89
C SER A 350 -4.66 -64.10 13.51
N MET A 351 -4.26 -63.26 12.54
CA MET A 351 -3.90 -63.70 11.19
C MET A 351 -2.60 -64.52 11.20
N LEU A 352 -1.63 -64.19 12.06
CA LEU A 352 -0.41 -64.98 12.26
C LEU A 352 -0.73 -66.36 12.84
N ALA A 353 -1.59 -66.41 13.85
CA ALA A 353 -2.02 -67.68 14.42
C ALA A 353 -2.72 -68.57 13.37
N GLU A 354 -3.51 -67.97 12.49
CA GLU A 354 -4.18 -68.70 11.41
C GLU A 354 -3.21 -69.12 10.29
N SER A 355 -2.29 -68.24 9.89
CA SER A 355 -1.24 -68.55 8.92
C SER A 355 -0.36 -69.70 9.41
N GLN A 356 0.00 -69.70 10.71
CA GLN A 356 0.76 -70.79 11.32
C GLN A 356 -0.02 -72.11 11.24
N ARG A 357 -1.33 -72.11 11.53
CA ARG A 357 -2.17 -73.31 11.37
C ARG A 357 -2.21 -73.81 9.93
N VAL A 358 -2.28 -72.91 8.95
CA VAL A 358 -2.27 -73.27 7.52
C VAL A 358 -0.93 -73.87 7.14
N ILE A 359 0.18 -73.29 7.59
CA ILE A 359 1.55 -73.79 7.37
C ILE A 359 1.72 -75.18 8.00
N ASP A 360 1.32 -75.37 9.25
CA ASP A 360 1.40 -76.65 9.95
C ASP A 360 0.54 -77.72 9.25
N SER A 361 -0.68 -77.35 8.84
CA SER A 361 -1.58 -78.24 8.09
C SER A 361 -1.01 -78.61 6.73
N PHE A 362 -0.39 -77.67 6.01
CA PHE A 362 0.24 -77.94 4.72
C PHE A 362 1.45 -78.85 4.87
N SER A 363 2.32 -78.58 5.85
CA SER A 363 3.48 -79.41 6.18
C SER A 363 3.06 -80.85 6.51
N GLN A 364 2.08 -81.02 7.41
CA GLN A 364 1.55 -82.34 7.77
C GLN A 364 0.92 -83.07 6.56
N THR A 365 0.21 -82.34 5.70
CA THR A 365 -0.41 -82.91 4.50
C THR A 365 0.64 -83.33 3.48
N ALA A 366 1.70 -82.53 3.30
CA ALA A 366 2.82 -82.84 2.42
C ALA A 366 3.56 -84.09 2.91
N ASP A 367 3.90 -84.16 4.20
CA ASP A 367 4.53 -85.34 4.81
C ASP A 367 3.68 -86.60 4.64
N THR A 368 2.37 -86.49 4.89
CA THR A 368 1.44 -87.62 4.74
C THR A 368 1.37 -88.08 3.29
N SER A 369 1.28 -87.14 2.34
CA SER A 369 1.19 -87.44 0.91
C SER A 369 2.47 -88.09 0.38
N ILE A 370 3.64 -87.59 0.80
CA ILE A 370 4.94 -88.14 0.41
C ILE A 370 5.16 -89.53 0.99
N ASN A 371 4.83 -89.74 2.28
CA ASN A 371 4.92 -91.06 2.89
C ASN A 371 3.97 -92.07 2.24
N THR A 372 2.73 -91.65 1.95
CA THR A 372 1.76 -92.50 1.23
C THR A 372 2.27 -92.85 -0.16
N MET A 373 2.77 -91.87 -0.91
CA MET A 373 3.32 -92.08 -2.24
C MET A 373 4.55 -93.01 -2.22
N LYS A 374 5.43 -92.85 -1.23
CA LYS A 374 6.56 -93.76 -1.00
C LYS A 374 6.07 -95.19 -0.78
N THR A 375 5.14 -95.40 0.14
CA THR A 375 4.61 -96.74 0.45
C THR A 375 3.92 -97.38 -0.75
N GLU A 376 3.11 -96.62 -1.50
CA GLU A 376 2.45 -97.14 -2.70
C GLU A 376 3.46 -97.48 -3.83
N ILE A 377 4.50 -96.66 -4.01
CA ILE A 377 5.57 -96.94 -4.98
C ILE A 377 6.38 -98.18 -4.57
N GLU A 378 6.78 -98.29 -3.30
CA GLU A 378 7.51 -99.47 -2.78
C GLU A 378 6.67 -100.74 -2.88
N SER A 379 5.39 -100.68 -2.50
CA SER A 379 4.44 -101.78 -2.59
C SER A 379 4.20 -102.21 -4.04
N GLY A 380 3.97 -101.24 -4.94
CA GLY A 380 3.81 -101.50 -6.37
C GLY A 380 5.04 -102.13 -7.00
N ALA A 381 6.23 -101.64 -6.66
CA ALA A 381 7.50 -102.18 -7.14
C ALA A 381 7.75 -103.61 -6.66
N ASN A 382 7.53 -103.88 -5.37
CA ASN A 382 7.66 -105.23 -4.80
C ASN A 382 6.67 -106.19 -5.46
N LYS A 383 5.42 -105.78 -5.66
CA LYS A 383 4.42 -106.60 -6.34
C LYS A 383 4.78 -106.90 -7.79
N VAL A 384 5.29 -105.92 -8.54
CA VAL A 384 5.79 -106.13 -9.91
C VAL A 384 6.99 -107.08 -9.92
N SER A 385 7.92 -106.91 -8.99
CA SER A 385 9.08 -107.78 -8.81
C SER A 385 8.67 -109.23 -8.51
N GLU A 386 7.78 -109.43 -7.54
CA GLU A 386 7.24 -110.76 -7.18
C GLU A 386 6.51 -111.40 -8.36
N GLU A 387 5.68 -110.65 -9.08
CA GLU A 387 4.95 -111.14 -10.26
C GLU A 387 5.89 -111.49 -11.41
N LEU A 388 6.96 -110.72 -11.64
CA LEU A 388 7.99 -111.02 -12.63
C LEU A 388 8.77 -112.28 -12.27
N VAL A 389 9.19 -112.44 -11.01
CA VAL A 389 9.89 -113.63 -10.53
C VAL A 389 8.99 -114.86 -10.62
N ARG A 390 7.72 -114.74 -10.21
CA ARG A 390 6.73 -115.82 -10.32
C ARG A 390 6.47 -116.19 -11.77
N GLY A 391 6.29 -115.22 -12.65
CA GLY A 391 6.14 -115.44 -14.09
C GLY A 391 7.37 -116.11 -14.70
N ALA A 392 8.57 -115.71 -14.29
CA ALA A 392 9.82 -116.34 -14.72
C ALA A 392 9.91 -117.81 -14.28
N GLN A 393 9.54 -118.11 -13.03
CA GLN A 393 9.52 -119.48 -12.50
C GLN A 393 8.45 -120.34 -13.19
N GLU A 394 7.26 -119.79 -13.47
CA GLU A 394 6.21 -120.52 -14.16
C GLU A 394 6.58 -120.81 -15.63
N ILE A 395 7.14 -119.82 -16.34
CA ILE A 395 7.66 -120.01 -17.70
C ILE A 395 8.79 -121.03 -17.69
N GLY A 396 9.73 -120.91 -16.75
CA GLY A 396 10.84 -121.85 -16.60
C GLY A 396 10.36 -123.28 -16.30
N GLY A 397 9.40 -123.43 -15.39
CA GLY A 397 8.78 -124.72 -15.06
C GLY A 397 8.08 -125.36 -16.26
N LYS A 398 7.26 -124.61 -16.99
CA LYS A 398 6.58 -125.10 -18.20
C LYS A 398 7.57 -125.45 -19.32
N LEU A 399 8.69 -124.72 -19.45
CA LEU A 399 9.75 -125.06 -20.40
C LEU A 399 10.46 -126.36 -20.02
N VAL A 400 10.76 -126.57 -18.75
CA VAL A 400 11.36 -127.83 -18.26
C VAL A 400 10.39 -129.00 -18.45
N GLU A 401 9.11 -128.82 -18.14
CA GLU A 401 8.07 -129.82 -18.36
C GLU A 401 7.94 -130.15 -19.85
N SER A 402 7.86 -129.14 -20.71
CA SER A 402 7.81 -129.32 -22.17
C SER A 402 9.07 -130.02 -22.71
N ALA A 403 10.26 -129.68 -22.20
CA ALA A 403 11.51 -130.33 -22.58
C ALA A 403 11.53 -131.81 -22.17
N THR A 404 11.02 -132.12 -20.97
CA THR A 404 10.90 -133.49 -20.45
C THR A 404 9.86 -134.28 -21.25
N GLU A 405 8.74 -133.66 -21.61
CA GLU A 405 7.67 -134.26 -22.42
C GLU A 405 8.16 -134.54 -23.85
N VAL A 406 8.88 -133.61 -24.47
CA VAL A 406 9.54 -133.82 -25.77
C VAL A 406 10.53 -134.99 -25.69
N THR A 407 11.37 -135.02 -24.66
CA THR A 407 12.35 -136.11 -24.47
C THR A 407 11.65 -137.46 -24.27
N THR A 408 10.60 -137.49 -23.46
CA THR A 408 9.81 -138.71 -23.19
C THR A 408 9.08 -139.18 -24.45
N THR A 409 8.43 -138.27 -25.17
CA THR A 409 7.69 -138.57 -26.41
C THR A 409 8.63 -139.08 -27.49
N ILE A 410 9.81 -138.47 -27.64
CA ILE A 410 10.85 -138.94 -28.54
C ILE A 410 11.34 -140.32 -28.11
N GLY A 411 11.62 -140.54 -26.82
CA GLY A 411 12.04 -141.84 -26.27
C GLY A 411 11.02 -142.95 -26.55
N GLN A 412 9.73 -142.69 -26.29
CA GLN A 412 8.65 -143.61 -26.60
C GLN A 412 8.50 -143.86 -28.10
N SER A 413 8.68 -142.83 -28.94
CA SER A 413 8.64 -142.97 -30.40
C SER A 413 9.77 -143.83 -30.93
N VAL A 414 10.98 -143.67 -30.38
CA VAL A 414 12.15 -144.49 -30.71
C VAL A 414 11.93 -145.94 -30.26
N GLU A 415 11.39 -146.15 -29.05
CA GLU A 415 11.10 -147.48 -28.53
C GLU A 415 9.99 -148.18 -29.32
N ALA A 416 8.90 -147.47 -29.66
CA ALA A 416 7.85 -147.96 -30.54
C ALA A 416 8.39 -148.30 -31.94
N ALA A 417 9.28 -147.49 -32.50
CA ALA A 417 9.96 -147.79 -33.77
C ALA A 417 10.83 -149.06 -33.65
N SER A 418 11.52 -149.24 -32.52
CA SER A 418 12.31 -150.44 -32.22
C SER A 418 11.43 -151.69 -32.14
N THR A 419 10.32 -151.65 -31.39
CA THR A 419 9.40 -152.79 -31.25
C THR A 419 8.66 -153.11 -32.55
N HIS A 420 8.27 -152.09 -33.33
CA HIS A 420 7.67 -152.29 -34.64
C HIS A 420 8.64 -153.01 -35.60
N TYR A 421 9.93 -152.67 -35.55
CA TYR A 421 10.97 -153.36 -36.33
C TYR A 421 11.24 -154.79 -35.84
N GLU A 422 11.23 -155.05 -34.53
CA GLU A 422 11.26 -156.42 -33.97
C GLU A 422 10.07 -157.27 -34.46
N GLY A 423 8.88 -156.67 -34.55
CA GLY A 423 7.71 -157.29 -35.16
C GLY A 423 7.91 -157.61 -36.65
N MET A 424 8.58 -156.71 -37.38
CA MET A 424 8.89 -156.88 -38.80
C MET A 424 9.96 -157.96 -39.06
N LEU A 425 10.89 -158.16 -38.11
CA LEU A 425 11.90 -159.23 -38.14
C LEU A 425 11.30 -160.63 -37.98
N THR A 426 10.13 -160.75 -37.36
CA THR A 426 9.43 -162.03 -37.16
C THR A 426 8.73 -162.52 -38.44
N GLU A 427 8.52 -161.66 -39.44
CA GLU A 427 7.67 -161.93 -40.63
C GLU A 427 8.44 -162.09 -41.97
N SER A 428 9.78 -162.08 -42.01
CA SER A 428 10.55 -162.19 -43.28
C SER A 428 11.79 -163.10 -43.23
N GLN A 429 11.54 -164.42 -43.30
CA GLN A 429 12.57 -165.48 -43.24
C GLN A 429 13.23 -165.82 -44.60
N ARG A 430 13.81 -164.87 -45.36
CA ARG A 430 14.63 -165.24 -46.55
C ARG A 430 15.70 -164.24 -47.04
N VAL A 431 16.03 -163.17 -46.31
CA VAL A 431 17.16 -162.27 -46.67
C VAL A 431 18.01 -161.98 -45.42
N ILE A 432 18.32 -163.03 -44.66
CA ILE A 432 18.81 -162.94 -43.28
C ILE A 432 20.35 -162.80 -43.13
N ASP A 433 21.19 -163.15 -44.11
CA ASP A 433 22.62 -163.29 -43.78
C ASP A 433 23.55 -162.07 -44.07
N ASN A 434 23.07 -161.00 -44.71
CA ASN A 434 23.89 -159.77 -44.91
C ASN A 434 23.24 -158.47 -44.40
N PHE A 435 21.97 -158.49 -43.99
CA PHE A 435 21.25 -157.28 -43.55
C PHE A 435 21.21 -157.11 -42.01
N SER A 436 21.46 -158.19 -41.25
CA SER A 436 21.37 -158.20 -39.78
C SER A 436 22.34 -157.22 -39.10
N GLN A 437 23.60 -157.13 -39.53
CA GLN A 437 24.60 -156.31 -38.82
C GLN A 437 24.49 -154.81 -39.14
N ALA A 438 24.12 -154.46 -40.38
CA ALA A 438 23.95 -153.07 -40.80
C ALA A 438 22.67 -152.42 -40.23
N ALA A 439 21.60 -153.21 -40.10
CA ALA A 439 20.33 -152.77 -39.51
C ALA A 439 20.45 -152.55 -37.99
N ASP A 440 21.09 -153.46 -37.27
CA ASP A 440 21.32 -153.32 -35.81
C ASP A 440 22.17 -152.10 -35.50
N THR A 441 23.25 -151.91 -36.25
CA THR A 441 24.13 -150.74 -36.09
C THR A 441 23.39 -149.45 -36.42
N SER A 442 22.61 -149.43 -37.51
CA SER A 442 21.88 -148.21 -37.91
C SER A 442 20.78 -147.83 -36.92
N ILE A 443 20.03 -148.79 -36.36
CA ILE A 443 19.01 -148.51 -35.33
C ILE A 443 19.67 -148.08 -34.03
N HIS A 444 20.77 -148.73 -33.62
CA HIS A 444 21.47 -148.33 -32.40
C HIS A 444 22.07 -146.94 -32.53
N THR A 445 22.69 -146.62 -33.68
CA THR A 445 23.18 -145.27 -33.97
C THR A 445 22.03 -144.27 -34.06
N MET A 446 20.92 -144.60 -34.72
CA MET A 446 19.76 -143.69 -34.82
C MET A 446 19.12 -143.43 -33.45
N LYS A 447 18.94 -144.47 -32.61
CA LYS A 447 18.49 -144.32 -31.22
C LYS A 447 19.43 -143.42 -30.44
N THR A 448 20.74 -143.66 -30.52
CA THR A 448 21.74 -142.89 -29.79
C THR A 448 21.78 -141.43 -30.25
N GLU A 449 21.71 -141.18 -31.56
CA GLU A 449 21.70 -139.82 -32.12
C GLU A 449 20.40 -139.07 -31.80
N ILE A 450 19.24 -139.75 -31.82
CA ILE A 450 17.96 -139.14 -31.44
C ILE A 450 17.90 -138.87 -29.93
N GLU A 451 18.33 -139.81 -29.09
CA GLU A 451 18.43 -139.59 -27.64
C GLU A 451 19.41 -138.46 -27.32
N SER A 452 20.57 -138.43 -27.98
CA SER A 452 21.56 -137.36 -27.86
C SER A 452 20.99 -136.01 -28.31
N GLY A 453 20.31 -135.97 -29.46
CA GLY A 453 19.67 -134.77 -29.99
C GLY A 453 18.54 -134.25 -29.10
N ALA A 454 17.68 -135.14 -28.58
CA ALA A 454 16.62 -134.79 -27.64
C ALA A 454 17.18 -134.27 -26.32
N ASN A 455 18.20 -134.93 -25.78
CA ASN A 455 18.91 -134.47 -24.58
C ASN A 455 19.56 -133.10 -24.81
N LYS A 456 20.16 -132.87 -25.97
CA LYS A 456 20.76 -131.58 -26.32
C LYS A 456 19.71 -130.46 -26.45
N VAL A 457 18.56 -130.74 -27.07
CA VAL A 457 17.44 -129.78 -27.13
C VAL A 457 16.90 -129.49 -25.72
N SER A 458 16.76 -130.52 -24.88
CA SER A 458 16.35 -130.35 -23.48
C SER A 458 17.37 -129.51 -22.70
N GLU A 459 18.66 -129.76 -22.87
CA GLU A 459 19.72 -129.02 -22.19
C GLU A 459 19.75 -127.54 -22.65
N GLU A 460 19.59 -127.27 -23.94
CA GLU A 460 19.51 -125.90 -24.47
C GLU A 460 18.23 -125.18 -24.03
N LEU A 461 17.08 -125.87 -23.97
CA LEU A 461 15.84 -125.29 -23.42
C LEU A 461 15.96 -124.99 -21.92
N MET A 462 16.60 -125.87 -21.14
CA MET A 462 16.88 -125.63 -19.73
C MET A 462 17.83 -124.45 -19.54
N ARG A 463 18.89 -124.35 -20.34
CA ARG A 463 19.80 -123.19 -20.33
C ARG A 463 19.08 -121.90 -20.72
N GLY A 464 18.26 -121.93 -21.76
CA GLY A 464 17.46 -120.77 -22.18
C GLY A 464 16.47 -120.32 -21.09
N ALA A 465 15.79 -121.26 -20.44
CA ALA A 465 14.91 -120.97 -19.30
C ALA A 465 15.68 -120.36 -18.12
N GLN A 466 16.87 -120.87 -17.83
CA GLN A 466 17.73 -120.36 -16.76
C GLN A 466 18.29 -118.95 -17.08
N ASP A 467 18.67 -118.68 -18.34
CA ASP A 467 19.09 -117.35 -18.80
C ASP A 467 17.96 -116.33 -18.73
N ILE A 468 16.74 -116.70 -19.18
CA ILE A 468 15.54 -115.87 -19.06
C ILE A 468 15.24 -115.57 -17.58
N SER A 469 15.28 -116.59 -16.71
CA SER A 469 15.08 -116.41 -15.27
C SER A 469 16.14 -115.50 -14.66
N GLY A 470 17.40 -115.62 -15.08
CA GLY A 470 18.49 -114.75 -14.64
C GLY A 470 18.27 -113.29 -15.03
N LYS A 471 17.98 -113.03 -16.31
CA LYS A 471 17.73 -111.68 -16.83
C LYS A 471 16.47 -111.03 -16.24
N LEU A 472 15.42 -111.81 -15.98
CA LEU A 472 14.22 -111.31 -15.31
C LEU A 472 14.49 -110.95 -13.85
N THR A 473 15.32 -111.73 -13.16
CA THR A 473 15.74 -111.42 -11.79
C THR A 473 16.60 -110.16 -11.74
N GLU A 474 17.53 -110.01 -12.69
CA GLU A 474 18.32 -108.79 -12.85
C GLU A 474 17.42 -107.57 -13.14
N SER A 475 16.46 -107.70 -14.05
CA SER A 475 15.48 -106.64 -14.35
C SER A 475 14.61 -106.26 -13.13
N ALA A 476 14.21 -107.25 -12.32
CA ALA A 476 13.47 -107.00 -11.09
C ALA A 476 14.32 -106.25 -10.05
N GLN A 477 15.61 -106.56 -9.99
CA GLN A 477 16.57 -105.86 -9.13
C GLN A 477 16.86 -104.43 -9.61
N ASP A 478 16.94 -104.21 -10.92
CA ASP A 478 17.05 -102.88 -11.53
C ASP A 478 15.81 -102.02 -11.24
N ILE A 479 14.60 -102.59 -11.37
CA ILE A 479 13.35 -101.92 -10.99
C ILE A 479 13.40 -101.51 -9.51
N THR A 480 13.83 -102.42 -8.64
CA THR A 480 13.93 -102.16 -7.19
C THR A 480 14.93 -101.04 -6.91
N THR A 481 16.08 -101.04 -7.59
CA THR A 481 17.11 -100.01 -7.46
C THR A 481 16.61 -98.65 -7.94
N ASN A 482 16.00 -98.59 -9.13
CA ASN A 482 15.44 -97.35 -9.68
C ASN A 482 14.32 -96.78 -8.80
N VAL A 483 13.49 -97.64 -8.19
CA VAL A 483 12.47 -97.25 -7.23
C VAL A 483 13.08 -96.70 -5.95
N GLY A 484 14.16 -97.32 -5.45
CA GLY A 484 14.93 -96.78 -4.32
C GLY A 484 15.48 -95.38 -4.61
N SER A 485 16.04 -95.16 -5.80
CA SER A 485 16.50 -93.82 -6.23
C SER A 485 15.37 -92.81 -6.34
N ALA A 486 14.21 -93.19 -6.92
CA ALA A 486 13.04 -92.33 -7.00
C ALA A 486 12.50 -91.95 -5.60
N SER A 487 12.44 -92.90 -4.68
CA SER A 487 12.09 -92.63 -3.28
C SER A 487 13.08 -91.68 -2.62
N GLY A 488 14.38 -91.78 -2.94
CA GLY A 488 15.39 -90.85 -2.45
C GLY A 488 15.17 -89.41 -2.93
N ALA A 489 14.90 -89.23 -4.23
CA ALA A 489 14.61 -87.93 -4.82
C ALA A 489 13.32 -87.29 -4.27
N LEU A 490 12.29 -88.11 -4.00
CA LEU A 490 11.07 -87.66 -3.33
C LEU A 490 11.34 -87.17 -1.90
N ASN A 491 12.23 -87.86 -1.17
CA ASN A 491 12.62 -87.45 0.17
C ASN A 491 13.43 -86.14 0.17
N GLU A 492 14.30 -85.94 -0.83
CA GLU A 492 15.01 -84.68 -1.02
C GLU A 492 14.04 -83.53 -1.34
N THR A 493 13.04 -83.78 -2.18
CA THR A 493 11.96 -82.82 -2.47
C THR A 493 11.15 -82.49 -1.21
N ALA A 494 10.85 -83.48 -0.36
CA ALA A 494 10.18 -83.28 0.92
C ALA A 494 10.96 -82.33 1.83
N ASN A 495 12.27 -82.59 1.97
CA ASN A 495 13.16 -81.75 2.76
C ASN A 495 13.25 -80.33 2.20
N HIS A 496 13.28 -80.17 0.88
CA HIS A 496 13.27 -78.85 0.26
C HIS A 496 11.96 -78.10 0.51
N ILE A 497 10.80 -78.76 0.37
CA ILE A 497 9.49 -78.16 0.67
C ILE A 497 9.42 -77.76 2.14
N SER A 498 9.87 -78.61 3.06
CA SER A 498 9.92 -78.29 4.50
C SER A 498 10.81 -77.07 4.77
N ASN A 499 12.00 -77.02 4.18
CA ASN A 499 12.92 -75.90 4.36
C ASN A 499 12.37 -74.59 3.77
N THR A 500 11.78 -74.64 2.57
CA THR A 500 11.14 -73.46 1.96
C THR A 500 9.96 -72.98 2.79
N THR A 501 9.18 -73.90 3.37
CA THR A 501 8.06 -73.57 4.25
C THR A 501 8.54 -72.85 5.51
N GLU A 502 9.63 -73.30 6.12
CA GLU A 502 10.26 -72.65 7.27
C GLU A 502 10.82 -71.26 6.93
N GLN A 503 11.41 -71.10 5.74
CA GLN A 503 11.87 -69.79 5.26
C GLN A 503 10.73 -68.80 5.04
N VAL A 504 9.61 -69.24 4.46
CA VAL A 504 8.41 -68.40 4.29
C VAL A 504 7.87 -67.98 5.65
N ARG A 505 7.84 -68.89 6.63
CA ARG A 505 7.45 -68.59 8.02
C ARG A 505 8.33 -67.47 8.61
N GLN A 506 9.64 -67.61 8.50
CA GLN A 506 10.58 -66.63 9.04
C GLN A 506 10.46 -65.26 8.36
N HIS A 507 10.30 -65.23 7.03
CA HIS A 507 10.16 -63.97 6.30
C HIS A 507 8.87 -63.22 6.66
N LEU A 508 7.77 -63.94 6.86
CA LEU A 508 6.51 -63.35 7.33
C LEU A 508 6.63 -62.82 8.77
N GLU A 509 7.37 -63.52 9.64
CA GLU A 509 7.64 -63.08 11.01
C GLU A 509 8.47 -61.78 11.02
N ASP A 510 9.55 -61.72 10.22
CA ASP A 510 10.42 -60.55 10.12
C ASP A 510 9.67 -59.31 9.58
N MET A 511 8.92 -59.46 8.48
CA MET A 511 8.13 -58.34 7.92
C MET A 511 7.11 -57.78 8.91
N MET A 512 6.55 -58.62 9.77
CA MET A 512 5.56 -58.19 10.77
C MET A 512 6.20 -57.44 11.92
N VAL A 513 7.37 -57.86 12.38
CA VAL A 513 8.14 -57.13 13.39
C VAL A 513 8.51 -55.74 12.85
N GLU A 514 8.96 -55.65 11.61
CA GLU A 514 9.30 -54.40 10.95
C GLU A 514 8.08 -53.47 10.79
N LEU A 515 6.98 -53.98 10.23
CA LEU A 515 5.74 -53.21 10.03
C LEU A 515 5.15 -52.71 11.35
N ASN A 516 5.18 -53.52 12.41
CA ASN A 516 4.71 -53.12 13.73
C ASN A 516 5.63 -52.04 14.35
N GLY A 517 6.94 -52.12 14.09
CA GLY A 517 7.91 -51.08 14.42
C GLY A 517 7.61 -49.76 13.71
N GLU A 518 7.39 -49.78 12.40
CA GLU A 518 7.07 -48.60 11.60
C GLU A 518 5.75 -47.96 12.03
N ILE A 519 4.69 -48.76 12.25
CA ILE A 519 3.40 -48.24 12.72
C ILE A 519 3.53 -47.59 14.11
N ARG A 520 4.30 -48.19 15.02
CA ARG A 520 4.56 -47.58 16.34
C ARG A 520 5.31 -46.26 16.22
N ALA A 521 6.32 -46.19 15.36
CA ALA A 521 7.06 -44.96 15.09
C ALA A 521 6.15 -43.88 14.51
N LEU A 522 5.28 -44.25 13.55
CA LEU A 522 4.32 -43.33 12.92
C LEU A 522 3.29 -42.79 13.93
N VAL A 523 2.74 -43.64 14.80
CA VAL A 523 1.84 -43.20 15.87
C VAL A 523 2.54 -42.27 16.86
N SER A 524 3.80 -42.56 17.20
CA SER A 524 4.60 -41.70 18.06
C SER A 524 4.87 -40.34 17.41
N GLY A 525 5.23 -40.32 16.13
CA GLY A 525 5.45 -39.10 15.35
C GLY A 525 4.19 -38.25 15.25
N ILE A 526 3.04 -38.84 14.89
CA ILE A 526 1.76 -38.13 14.84
C ILE A 526 1.40 -37.52 16.20
N LYS A 527 1.67 -38.25 17.30
CA LYS A 527 1.40 -37.74 18.66
C LYS A 527 2.28 -36.55 19.01
N GLU A 528 3.56 -36.58 18.66
CA GLU A 528 4.50 -35.50 18.90
C GLU A 528 4.16 -34.27 18.05
N ASP A 529 3.95 -34.46 16.74
CA ASP A 529 3.57 -33.41 15.80
C ASP A 529 2.24 -32.75 16.18
N SER A 530 1.26 -33.54 16.65
CA SER A 530 -0.01 -33.00 17.12
C SER A 530 0.13 -32.18 18.41
N ALA A 531 1.00 -32.61 19.32
CA ALA A 531 1.29 -31.85 20.54
C ALA A 531 2.01 -30.53 20.21
N GLU A 532 2.95 -30.54 19.27
CA GLU A 532 3.63 -29.35 18.78
C GLU A 532 2.68 -28.40 18.06
N THR A 533 1.86 -28.92 17.13
CA THR A 533 0.81 -28.15 16.44
C THR A 533 -0.15 -27.51 17.45
N GLY A 534 -0.55 -28.25 18.49
CA GLY A 534 -1.38 -27.73 19.58
C GLY A 534 -0.71 -26.58 20.35
N ARG A 535 0.60 -26.63 20.59
CA ARG A 535 1.36 -25.51 21.20
C ARG A 535 1.42 -24.31 20.26
N ILE A 536 1.73 -24.52 18.98
CA ILE A 536 1.83 -23.45 17.99
C ILE A 536 0.50 -22.73 17.85
N LEU A 537 -0.62 -23.47 17.70
CA LEU A 537 -1.96 -22.90 17.65
C LEU A 537 -2.31 -22.11 18.92
N THR A 538 -1.94 -22.63 20.10
CA THR A 538 -2.18 -21.91 21.36
C THR A 538 -1.40 -20.59 21.42
N THR A 539 -0.12 -20.60 21.02
CA THR A 539 0.72 -19.39 21.00
C THR A 539 0.20 -18.38 19.97
N ALA A 540 -0.08 -18.82 18.75
CA ALA A 540 -0.64 -17.97 17.69
C ALA A 540 -1.96 -17.35 18.11
N ASN A 541 -2.84 -18.11 18.78
CA ASN A 541 -4.10 -17.58 19.31
C ASN A 541 -3.87 -16.51 20.39
N ASN A 542 -2.93 -16.74 21.31
CA ASN A 542 -2.60 -15.74 22.33
C ASN A 542 -2.02 -14.46 21.74
N ASP A 543 -1.15 -14.57 20.73
CA ASP A 543 -0.60 -13.41 20.01
C ASP A 543 -1.71 -12.66 19.27
N LEU A 544 -2.62 -13.37 18.60
CA LEU A 544 -3.75 -12.78 17.88
C LEU A 544 -4.70 -12.05 18.84
N VAL A 545 -4.97 -12.62 20.02
CA VAL A 545 -5.75 -11.96 21.09
C VAL A 545 -5.06 -10.68 21.56
N ARG A 546 -3.75 -10.74 21.82
CA ARG A 546 -2.97 -9.58 22.27
C ARG A 546 -2.96 -8.47 21.24
N ASP A 547 -2.69 -8.81 19.98
CA ASP A 547 -2.55 -7.84 18.90
C ASP A 547 -3.92 -7.24 18.53
N THR A 548 -4.99 -8.03 18.54
CA THR A 548 -6.37 -7.53 18.34
C THR A 548 -6.76 -6.53 19.44
N LYS A 549 -6.39 -6.82 20.70
CA LYS A 549 -6.63 -5.91 21.81
C LYS A 549 -5.83 -4.61 21.67
N ALA A 550 -4.56 -4.70 21.27
CA ALA A 550 -3.74 -3.52 21.02
C ALA A 550 -4.32 -2.63 19.91
N VAL A 551 -4.80 -3.23 18.81
CA VAL A 551 -5.47 -2.50 17.73
C VAL A 551 -6.77 -1.86 18.23
N GLN A 552 -7.59 -2.59 18.99
CA GLN A 552 -8.82 -2.06 19.57
C GLN A 552 -8.54 -0.81 20.44
N ASP A 553 -7.59 -0.91 21.38
CA ASP A 553 -7.25 0.18 22.29
C ASP A 553 -6.70 1.39 21.52
N ALA A 554 -5.82 1.16 20.53
CA ALA A 554 -5.28 2.22 19.67
C ALA A 554 -6.37 2.92 18.84
N THR A 555 -7.32 2.15 18.30
CA THR A 555 -8.41 2.68 17.47
C THR A 555 -9.38 3.48 18.33
N GLN A 556 -9.76 2.98 19.50
CA GLN A 556 -10.61 3.69 20.47
C GLN A 556 -9.97 5.02 20.90
N TYR A 557 -8.66 4.99 21.19
CA TYR A 557 -7.91 6.19 21.55
C TYR A 557 -7.88 7.20 20.41
N ALA A 558 -7.59 6.76 19.18
CA ALA A 558 -7.55 7.61 18.00
C ALA A 558 -8.91 8.27 17.69
N ILE A 559 -10.01 7.50 17.80
CA ILE A 559 -11.38 8.00 17.63
C ILE A 559 -11.69 9.09 18.66
N THR A 560 -11.40 8.81 19.94
CA THR A 560 -11.65 9.76 21.03
C THR A 560 -10.86 11.06 20.82
N GLN A 561 -9.58 10.95 20.48
CA GLN A 561 -8.72 12.10 20.17
C GLN A 561 -9.22 12.91 18.98
N MET A 562 -9.62 12.24 17.90
CA MET A 562 -10.15 12.88 16.70
C MET A 562 -11.43 13.65 17.01
N GLN A 563 -12.33 13.06 17.79
CA GLN A 563 -13.59 13.68 18.21
C GLN A 563 -13.33 14.96 19.02
N GLN A 564 -12.43 14.88 20.00
CA GLN A 564 -12.07 16.02 20.86
C GLN A 564 -11.38 17.15 20.06
N ARG A 565 -10.52 16.80 19.10
CA ARG A 565 -9.89 17.77 18.19
C ARG A 565 -10.90 18.44 17.26
N LEU A 566 -11.83 17.67 16.69
CA LEU A 566 -12.87 18.20 15.80
C LEU A 566 -13.76 19.19 16.55
N GLU A 567 -14.23 18.81 17.75
CA GLU A 567 -15.06 19.68 18.59
C GLU A 567 -14.33 21.00 18.92
N THR A 568 -13.08 20.91 19.39
CA THR A 568 -12.28 22.09 19.74
C THR A 568 -11.99 22.97 18.51
N SER A 569 -11.59 22.37 17.39
CA SER A 569 -11.23 23.11 16.18
C SER A 569 -12.44 23.79 15.55
N LEU A 570 -13.64 23.19 15.62
CA LEU A 570 -14.84 23.84 15.14
C LEU A 570 -15.27 24.99 16.03
N GLU A 571 -15.22 24.83 17.36
CA GLU A 571 -15.51 25.92 18.29
C GLU A 571 -14.59 27.13 18.02
N GLU A 572 -13.29 26.89 17.81
CA GLU A 572 -12.33 27.94 17.44
C GLU A 572 -12.66 28.59 16.09
N VAL A 573 -12.91 27.81 15.04
CA VAL A 573 -13.24 28.34 13.71
C VAL A 573 -14.54 29.15 13.78
N PHE A 574 -15.54 28.68 14.50
CA PHE A 574 -16.82 29.37 14.67
C PHE A 574 -16.63 30.72 15.35
N GLN A 575 -15.87 30.75 16.46
CA GLN A 575 -15.58 31.99 17.17
C GLN A 575 -14.74 32.96 16.32
N ILE A 576 -13.70 32.48 15.64
CA ILE A 576 -12.85 33.31 14.78
C ILE A 576 -13.68 33.91 13.64
N GLN A 577 -14.50 33.09 12.97
CA GLN A 577 -15.26 33.51 11.82
C GLN A 577 -16.41 34.46 12.20
N ALA A 578 -17.12 34.21 13.30
CA ALA A 578 -18.11 35.14 13.83
C ALA A 578 -17.48 36.50 14.18
N LYS A 579 -16.31 36.50 14.84
CA LYS A 579 -15.60 37.73 15.20
C LYS A 579 -15.05 38.48 13.99
N ALA A 580 -14.61 37.75 12.96
CA ALA A 580 -14.15 38.32 11.69
C ALA A 580 -15.31 38.97 10.92
N VAL A 581 -16.47 38.31 10.85
CA VAL A 581 -17.68 38.86 10.23
C VAL A 581 -18.12 40.13 10.97
N GLN A 582 -18.19 40.09 12.31
CA GLN A 582 -18.54 41.25 13.12
C GLN A 582 -17.60 42.44 12.86
N ARG A 583 -16.28 42.22 12.90
CA ARG A 583 -15.29 43.27 12.60
C ARG A 583 -15.42 43.83 11.19
N THR A 584 -15.76 42.98 10.22
CA THR A 584 -15.92 43.43 8.83
C THR A 584 -17.13 44.34 8.69
N PHE A 585 -18.23 44.04 9.41
CA PHE A 585 -19.40 44.90 9.49
C PHE A 585 -19.11 46.23 10.19
N ASP A 586 -18.49 46.19 11.37
CA ASP A 586 -18.13 47.41 12.12
C ASP A 586 -17.21 48.32 11.27
N SER A 587 -16.23 47.73 10.59
CA SER A 587 -15.33 48.46 9.69
C SER A 587 -16.04 49.02 8.46
N LEU A 588 -17.02 48.31 7.89
CA LEU A 588 -17.81 48.82 6.78
C LEU A 588 -18.68 50.01 7.22
N GLU A 589 -19.32 49.90 8.39
CA GLU A 589 -20.13 50.98 8.97
C GLU A 589 -19.28 52.24 9.23
N ASP A 590 -18.11 52.08 9.84
CA ASP A 590 -17.16 53.18 10.06
C ASP A 590 -16.70 53.81 8.73
N GLN A 591 -16.42 52.99 7.71
CA GLN A 591 -15.94 53.47 6.42
C GLN A 591 -17.01 54.22 5.65
N ILE A 592 -18.26 53.74 5.67
CA ILE A 592 -19.41 54.44 5.09
C ILE A 592 -19.66 55.75 5.82
N THR A 593 -19.71 55.72 7.16
CA THR A 593 -19.94 56.91 7.98
C THR A 593 -18.85 57.95 7.78
N SER A 594 -17.58 57.52 7.73
CA SER A 594 -16.44 58.39 7.46
C SER A 594 -16.46 58.95 6.04
N SER A 595 -16.79 58.14 5.04
CA SER A 595 -16.85 58.58 3.65
C SER A 595 -17.98 59.58 3.43
N VAL A 596 -19.18 59.32 3.96
CA VAL A 596 -20.32 60.24 3.92
C VAL A 596 -20.02 61.51 4.71
N GLY A 597 -19.42 61.40 5.90
CA GLY A 597 -19.04 62.55 6.73
C GLY A 597 -17.98 63.43 6.08
N LYS A 598 -16.94 62.84 5.45
CA LYS A 598 -15.93 63.59 4.69
C LYS A 598 -16.54 64.27 3.49
N THR A 599 -17.42 63.60 2.74
CA THR A 599 -18.15 64.20 1.62
C THR A 599 -19.02 65.37 2.10
N GLY A 600 -19.77 65.22 3.18
CA GLY A 600 -20.57 66.28 3.78
C GLY A 600 -19.73 67.50 4.20
N SER A 601 -18.62 67.26 4.90
CA SER A 601 -17.71 68.35 5.32
C SER A 601 -16.99 69.05 4.16
N ALA A 602 -16.65 68.31 3.10
CA ALA A 602 -16.04 68.87 1.90
C ALA A 602 -17.04 69.76 1.15
N VAL A 603 -18.30 69.32 1.05
CA VAL A 603 -19.39 70.11 0.50
C VAL A 603 -19.61 71.39 1.31
N GLU A 604 -19.69 71.28 2.64
CA GLU A 604 -19.93 72.42 3.52
C GLU A 604 -18.82 73.48 3.37
N LYS A 605 -17.56 73.06 3.35
CA LYS A 605 -16.42 73.94 3.05
C LYS A 605 -16.48 74.56 1.66
N GLN A 606 -16.91 73.80 0.65
CA GLN A 606 -17.01 74.32 -0.71
C GLN A 606 -18.09 75.41 -0.80
N VAL A 607 -19.21 75.21 -0.11
CA VAL A 607 -20.30 76.19 0.00
C VAL A 607 -19.86 77.43 0.78
N GLU A 608 -19.16 77.26 1.90
CA GLU A 608 -18.61 78.37 2.70
C GLU A 608 -17.59 79.19 1.91
N TYR A 609 -16.67 78.52 1.19
CA TYR A 609 -15.71 79.19 0.30
C TYR A 609 -16.41 79.94 -0.84
N LEU A 610 -17.48 79.37 -1.41
CA LEU A 610 -18.28 80.03 -2.43
C LEU A 610 -18.99 81.27 -1.88
N ASP A 611 -19.53 81.22 -0.66
CA ASP A 611 -20.18 82.34 0.00
C ASP A 611 -19.18 83.48 0.30
N GLU A 612 -17.98 83.15 0.78
CA GLU A 612 -16.90 84.13 0.97
C GLU A 612 -16.47 84.78 -0.35
N GLN A 613 -16.29 84.01 -1.42
CA GLN A 613 -15.95 84.55 -2.74
C GLN A 613 -17.05 85.47 -3.28
N MET A 614 -18.32 85.06 -3.12
CA MET A 614 -19.48 85.87 -3.47
C MET A 614 -19.48 87.20 -2.70
N GLN A 615 -19.25 87.16 -1.40
CA GLN A 615 -19.24 88.34 -0.54
C GLN A 615 -18.06 89.27 -0.84
N GLN A 616 -16.87 88.71 -1.14
CA GLN A 616 -15.71 89.50 -1.55
C GLN A 616 -15.97 90.22 -2.88
N GLU A 617 -16.56 89.54 -3.86
CA GLU A 617 -16.78 90.13 -5.17
C GLU A 617 -17.93 91.16 -5.16
N ILE A 618 -18.99 90.92 -4.38
CA ILE A 618 -20.04 91.92 -4.13
C ILE A 618 -19.44 93.15 -3.45
N ASN A 619 -18.61 92.97 -2.41
CA ASN A 619 -17.95 94.09 -1.74
C ASN A 619 -16.98 94.83 -2.66
N ARG A 620 -16.18 94.12 -3.46
CA ARG A 620 -15.27 94.71 -4.45
C ARG A 620 -16.04 95.56 -5.43
N THR A 621 -17.13 95.02 -5.98
CA THR A 621 -17.96 95.75 -6.94
C THR A 621 -18.67 96.93 -6.30
N MET A 622 -19.21 96.79 -5.09
CA MET A 622 -19.84 97.89 -4.34
C MET A 622 -18.83 99.00 -4.00
N ASN A 623 -17.58 98.65 -3.72
CA ASN A 623 -16.52 99.62 -3.44
C ASN A 623 -16.02 100.33 -4.71
N GLU A 624 -15.90 99.60 -5.83
CA GLU A 624 -15.61 100.20 -7.15
C GLU A 624 -16.74 101.15 -7.58
N MET A 625 -18.00 100.74 -7.42
CA MET A 625 -19.17 101.59 -7.65
C MET A 625 -19.20 102.79 -6.70
N GLY A 626 -18.90 102.58 -5.41
CA GLY A 626 -18.83 103.61 -4.39
C GLY A 626 -17.72 104.63 -4.65
N GLN A 627 -16.54 104.21 -5.10
CA GLN A 627 -15.46 105.10 -5.53
C GLN A 627 -15.84 105.87 -6.80
N ALA A 628 -16.48 105.24 -7.77
CA ALA A 628 -16.99 105.93 -8.96
C ALA A 628 -18.02 107.01 -8.57
N LEU A 629 -18.98 106.68 -7.70
CA LEU A 629 -19.98 107.60 -7.16
C LEU A 629 -19.39 108.71 -6.29
N ALA A 630 -18.42 108.41 -5.44
CA ALA A 630 -17.71 109.40 -4.62
C ALA A 630 -16.87 110.34 -5.48
N THR A 631 -16.22 109.82 -6.52
CA THR A 631 -15.48 110.62 -7.51
C THR A 631 -16.44 111.56 -8.25
N ILE A 632 -17.59 111.05 -8.71
CA ILE A 632 -18.66 111.86 -9.29
C ILE A 632 -19.11 112.96 -8.30
N THR A 633 -19.33 112.62 -7.04
CA THR A 633 -19.83 113.54 -6.02
C THR A 633 -18.79 114.61 -5.63
N GLN A 634 -17.52 114.24 -5.49
CA GLN A 634 -16.42 115.18 -5.22
C GLN A 634 -16.17 116.11 -6.40
N GLN A 635 -16.21 115.57 -7.63
CA GLN A 635 -16.03 116.37 -8.83
C GLN A 635 -17.21 117.33 -9.02
N PHE A 636 -18.44 116.86 -8.79
CA PHE A 636 -19.63 117.70 -8.71
C PHE A 636 -19.48 118.79 -7.65
N THR A 637 -19.04 118.44 -6.44
CA THR A 637 -18.81 119.42 -5.36
C THR A 637 -17.73 120.42 -5.73
N ARG A 638 -16.68 120.00 -6.43
CA ARG A 638 -15.57 120.86 -6.84
C ARG A 638 -15.98 121.82 -7.95
N ASP A 639 -16.73 121.33 -8.94
CA ASP A 639 -17.30 122.16 -10.00
C ASP A 639 -18.35 123.11 -9.44
N TYR A 640 -19.17 122.65 -8.49
CA TYR A 640 -20.11 123.48 -7.75
C TYR A 640 -19.39 124.51 -6.87
N GLN A 641 -18.28 124.16 -6.21
CA GLN A 641 -17.44 125.11 -5.48
C GLN A 641 -16.78 126.12 -6.41
N LYS A 642 -16.37 125.72 -7.62
CA LYS A 642 -15.77 126.62 -8.61
C LYS A 642 -16.83 127.60 -9.11
N LEU A 643 -18.03 127.10 -9.43
CA LEU A 643 -19.23 127.89 -9.70
C LEU A 643 -19.48 128.89 -8.56
N VAL A 644 -19.51 128.42 -7.31
CA VAL A 644 -19.69 129.26 -6.12
C VAL A 644 -18.54 130.27 -5.94
N ARG A 645 -17.30 129.93 -6.29
CA ARG A 645 -16.14 130.83 -6.19
C ARG A 645 -16.17 131.91 -7.25
N GLU A 646 -16.50 131.57 -8.48
CA GLU A 646 -16.72 132.56 -9.54
C GLU A 646 -17.91 133.46 -9.20
N MET A 647 -19.00 132.90 -8.67
CA MET A 647 -20.08 133.70 -8.08
C MET A 647 -19.58 134.62 -6.95
N ASN A 648 -18.67 134.15 -6.08
CA ASN A 648 -18.11 134.96 -4.99
C ASN A 648 -17.14 136.06 -5.49
N ASN A 649 -16.40 135.82 -6.58
CA ASN A 649 -15.55 136.82 -7.24
C ASN A 649 -16.39 137.94 -7.87
N VAL A 650 -17.53 137.60 -8.48
CA VAL A 650 -18.48 138.59 -9.00
C VAL A 650 -19.11 139.40 -7.85
N VAL A 651 -19.38 138.77 -6.71
CA VAL A 651 -19.88 139.45 -5.49
C VAL A 651 -18.84 140.38 -4.88
N SER A 652 -17.57 139.99 -4.83
CA SER A 652 -16.49 140.82 -4.25
C SER A 652 -16.07 141.98 -5.18
N SER A 653 -16.14 141.81 -6.50
CA SER A 653 -15.96 142.92 -7.45
C SER A 653 -17.11 143.94 -7.39
N ALA A 654 -18.35 143.51 -7.10
CA ALA A 654 -19.46 144.42 -6.82
C ALA A 654 -19.30 145.19 -5.49
N GLN A 655 -18.55 144.67 -4.51
CA GLN A 655 -18.23 145.36 -3.25
C GLN A 655 -17.14 146.44 -3.36
N MET A 656 -16.33 146.45 -4.42
CA MET A 656 -15.31 147.50 -4.65
C MET A 656 -15.80 148.69 -5.49
N ALA A 657 -17.00 148.63 -6.05
CA ALA A 657 -17.58 149.67 -6.89
C ALA A 657 -18.54 150.64 -6.14
N ASN A 658 -18.49 150.65 -4.80
CA ASN A 658 -19.24 151.57 -3.93
C ASN A 658 -18.31 152.29 -2.95
#